data_AF-A0AA38IYR3-F1
#
_entry.id   AF-A0AA38IYR3-F1
#
_cell.length_a   1.000
_cell.length_b   1.000
_cell.length_c   1.000
_cell.angle_alpha   90.00
_cell.angle_beta   90.00
_cell.angle_gamma   90.00
#
_symmetry.space_group_name_H-M   'P 1'
#
loop_
_entity.id
_entity.type
_entity.pdbx_description
1 polymer ?
#
loop_
_entity_poly.entity_id
_entity_poly.type
_entity_poly.pdbx_seq_one_letter_code
_entity_poly.pdbx_strand_id
1 'polypeptide(L)'
;MKVNRLDKQNKLKNQQLQKLQLKIDNQTNQARIFEKIKADAKNNDPKATFLLDQILNYNKQKSRWSEVTVRSCIAWRISSPKGYNYGKASILKLPSRSTLERYIGNGQDVTGLIEARLKAEAEVLQPVERICSLIVDDMSIKEKLCYSRTEDKFYGLETTNESSQTIGKKPTLANKMLCYVVHGMTTKYTIPAGYFFHRTLKNIDFVNLTLKVMKLLHNCGFTVLRIVTDNHKSNVALFKSLSSSNNLMTHIQHPIEPTIPLFMSFDYCHIIKNLRNIFLDHDMHSGNGIISARFLKKIYDMQHKLIVKPVKFLTRKHICPTNLEKMNVRRAVQVFSIEVRAAIEYLGKYNNPGFVDVEETLKFMEMMHTFFKIHDVNDKTQHIRQVNENSAPYTDINDERLLWMLKTLPAFIDSIQLCSKANKMTGLTKETAEAVKFTAKSTAECIKYLLEESGFFYVLTRAFSSDAVESMFSNVRLCGGSQDATDARAAHYAIKQIIKSGLVTTSESANVYSHCNHLSKIGQIQSSKRSTTETNIHIPDSIIEEISDLHKLTFVNTIFTDINSASVAFLSGYICRTIEERLECKNCLDSLLTTAKSTPLLDLIYLQDRGKLKYPTRSFTNFINKIIKITFDILEHIPVNHHPRTVVESLLLEPIASSAFLPCEDKNHKVMVANLMLSKVLKPIFANFGYTRTENVTLFSNLTHKPHSRKVLKL
;
A
#
# COMPACT_ATOMS: atom_id res chain seq x y z
N MET A 1 -72.36 -24.74 24.41
CA MET A 1 -72.01 -23.30 24.36
C MET A 1 -71.02 -22.84 25.44
N LYS A 2 -71.13 -23.25 26.72
CA LYS A 2 -70.19 -22.82 27.80
C LYS A 2 -68.73 -23.28 27.58
N VAL A 3 -68.51 -24.50 27.08
CA VAL A 3 -67.17 -25.07 26.82
C VAL A 3 -66.39 -24.27 25.76
N ASN A 4 -67.01 -23.97 24.61
CA ASN A 4 -66.38 -23.15 23.55
C ASN A 4 -66.02 -21.72 24.00
N ARG A 5 -66.76 -21.15 24.97
CA ARG A 5 -66.43 -19.82 25.53
C ARG A 5 -65.21 -19.89 26.45
N LEU A 6 -65.12 -20.94 27.27
CA LEU A 6 -63.97 -21.21 28.14
C LEU A 6 -62.70 -21.52 27.33
N ASP A 7 -62.80 -22.31 26.25
CA ASP A 7 -61.65 -22.60 25.37
C ASP A 7 -61.15 -21.34 24.66
N LYS A 8 -62.05 -20.46 24.22
CA LYS A 8 -61.67 -19.17 23.61
C LYS A 8 -60.98 -18.26 24.63
N GLN A 9 -61.43 -18.23 25.89
CA GLN A 9 -60.78 -17.49 26.98
C GLN A 9 -59.41 -18.08 27.35
N ASN A 10 -59.28 -19.40 27.44
CA ASN A 10 -58.01 -20.08 27.71
C ASN A 10 -57.00 -19.84 26.58
N LYS A 11 -57.44 -19.88 25.32
CA LYS A 11 -56.58 -19.56 24.17
C LYS A 11 -56.09 -18.11 24.21
N LEU A 12 -56.94 -17.16 24.63
CA LEU A 12 -56.57 -15.75 24.78
C LEU A 12 -55.57 -15.54 25.94
N LYS A 13 -55.80 -16.19 27.09
CA LYS A 13 -54.88 -16.16 28.24
C LYS A 13 -53.52 -16.77 27.91
N ASN A 14 -53.48 -17.90 27.18
CA ASN A 14 -52.23 -18.52 26.74
C ASN A 14 -51.45 -17.63 25.76
N GLN A 15 -52.14 -16.93 24.86
CA GLN A 15 -51.50 -15.93 23.99
C GLN A 15 -50.94 -14.73 24.76
N GLN A 16 -51.62 -14.28 25.82
CA GLN A 16 -51.11 -13.23 26.71
C GLN A 16 -49.89 -13.70 27.51
N LEU A 17 -49.92 -14.92 28.05
CA LEU A 17 -48.79 -15.56 28.72
C LEU A 17 -47.56 -15.67 27.82
N GLN A 18 -47.73 -16.13 26.57
CA GLN A 18 -46.64 -16.16 25.59
C GLN A 18 -46.05 -14.77 25.30
N LYS A 19 -46.90 -13.74 25.16
CA LYS A 19 -46.43 -12.36 24.96
C LYS A 19 -45.67 -11.81 26.17
N LEU A 20 -46.10 -12.16 27.38
CA LEU A 20 -45.41 -11.82 28.63
C LEU A 20 -44.07 -12.54 28.74
N GLN A 21 -44.02 -13.84 28.43
CA GLN A 21 -42.79 -14.63 28.42
C GLN A 21 -41.76 -14.05 27.44
N LEU A 22 -42.18 -13.76 26.20
CA LEU A 22 -41.32 -13.11 25.20
C LEU A 22 -40.81 -11.74 25.64
N LYS A 23 -41.60 -10.97 26.41
CA LYS A 23 -41.14 -9.68 26.97
C LYS A 23 -40.11 -9.88 28.07
N ILE A 24 -40.31 -10.85 28.96
CA ILE A 24 -39.36 -11.20 30.02
C ILE A 24 -38.05 -11.68 29.39
N ASP A 25 -38.10 -12.62 28.45
CA ASP A 25 -36.92 -13.16 27.77
C ASP A 25 -36.12 -12.06 27.04
N ASN A 26 -36.81 -11.11 26.40
CA ASN A 26 -36.17 -9.96 25.76
C ASN A 26 -35.52 -9.02 26.78
N GLN A 27 -36.17 -8.74 27.91
CA GLN A 27 -35.60 -7.92 28.99
C GLN A 27 -34.38 -8.61 29.62
N THR A 28 -34.45 -9.92 29.85
CA THR A 28 -33.33 -10.73 30.36
C THR A 28 -32.15 -10.73 29.39
N ASN A 29 -32.41 -10.82 28.07
CA ASN A 29 -31.35 -10.75 27.07
C ASN A 29 -30.71 -9.35 26.98
N GLN A 30 -31.50 -8.28 27.08
CA GLN A 30 -30.98 -6.90 27.13
C GLN A 30 -30.10 -6.67 28.36
N ALA A 31 -30.54 -7.13 29.54
CA ALA A 31 -29.75 -7.07 30.77
C ALA A 31 -28.43 -7.84 30.63
N ARG A 32 -28.46 -9.04 30.03
CA ARG A 32 -27.27 -9.84 29.77
C ARG A 32 -26.28 -9.14 28.82
N ILE A 33 -26.77 -8.48 27.77
CA ILE A 33 -25.92 -7.70 26.85
C ILE A 33 -25.27 -6.53 27.58
N PHE A 34 -26.02 -5.82 28.43
CA PHE A 34 -25.49 -4.71 29.21
C PHE A 34 -24.42 -5.16 30.21
N GLU A 35 -24.65 -6.25 30.93
CA GLU A 35 -23.65 -6.83 31.85
C GLU A 35 -22.40 -7.28 31.10
N LYS A 36 -22.54 -7.83 29.89
CA LYS A 36 -21.39 -8.14 29.03
C LYS A 36 -20.61 -6.88 28.65
N ILE A 37 -21.27 -5.81 28.21
CA ILE A 37 -20.62 -4.53 27.91
C ILE A 37 -19.87 -4.00 29.14
N LYS A 38 -20.47 -4.11 30.33
CA LYS A 38 -19.84 -3.66 31.58
C LYS A 38 -18.63 -4.51 31.94
N ALA A 39 -18.69 -5.83 31.74
CA ALA A 39 -17.56 -6.72 31.95
C ALA A 39 -16.41 -6.44 30.95
N ASP A 40 -16.74 -6.31 29.66
CA ASP A 40 -15.76 -6.02 28.61
C ASP A 40 -15.12 -4.63 28.81
N ALA A 41 -15.89 -3.64 29.27
CA ALA A 41 -15.36 -2.31 29.62
C ALA A 41 -14.40 -2.34 30.81
N LYS A 42 -14.63 -3.20 31.81
CA LYS A 42 -13.66 -3.42 32.91
C LYS A 42 -12.34 -4.04 32.42
N ASN A 43 -12.39 -4.79 31.32
CA ASN A 43 -11.22 -5.34 30.65
C ASN A 43 -10.58 -4.35 29.66
N ASN A 44 -10.93 -3.05 29.73
CA ASN A 44 -10.45 -1.98 28.86
C ASN A 44 -10.79 -2.17 27.36
N ASP A 45 -11.85 -2.91 27.00
CA ASP A 45 -12.31 -2.96 25.61
C ASP A 45 -12.76 -1.56 25.15
N PRO A 46 -12.18 -0.98 24.09
CA PRO A 46 -12.49 0.39 23.68
C PRO A 46 -13.94 0.58 23.25
N LYS A 47 -14.52 -0.42 22.57
CA LYS A 47 -15.88 -0.34 22.04
C LYS A 47 -16.90 -0.42 23.16
N ALA A 48 -16.73 -1.35 24.10
CA ALA A 48 -17.57 -1.51 25.26
C ALA A 48 -17.49 -0.27 26.16
N THR A 49 -16.29 0.25 26.40
CA THR A 49 -16.06 1.47 27.19
C THR A 49 -16.77 2.68 26.56
N PHE A 50 -16.65 2.87 25.24
CA PHE A 50 -17.33 3.94 24.52
C PHE A 50 -18.85 3.84 24.64
N LEU A 51 -19.41 2.64 24.43
CA LEU A 51 -20.86 2.39 24.55
C LEU A 51 -21.35 2.64 25.98
N LEU A 52 -20.61 2.18 26.98
CA LEU A 52 -20.93 2.40 28.38
C LEU A 52 -20.96 3.89 28.71
N ASP A 53 -19.98 4.68 28.24
CA ASP A 53 -19.96 6.12 28.39
C ASP A 53 -21.15 6.82 27.71
N GLN A 54 -21.62 6.32 26.56
CA GLN A 54 -22.84 6.84 25.92
C GLN A 54 -24.07 6.63 26.83
N ILE A 55 -24.24 5.40 27.35
CA ILE A 55 -25.38 5.04 28.21
C ILE A 55 -25.36 5.86 29.50
N LEU A 56 -24.21 5.89 30.19
CA LEU A 56 -24.06 6.55 31.48
C LEU A 56 -24.18 8.09 31.39
N ASN A 57 -23.89 8.68 30.23
CA ASN A 57 -23.97 10.12 30.04
C ASN A 57 -25.23 10.57 29.29
N TYR A 58 -26.08 9.66 28.82
CA TYR A 58 -27.24 9.96 27.96
C TYR A 58 -28.08 11.13 28.52
N ASN A 59 -28.52 11.04 29.77
CA ASN A 59 -29.34 12.06 30.43
C ASN A 59 -28.55 13.13 31.22
N LYS A 60 -27.22 13.04 31.27
CA LYS A 60 -26.40 13.98 32.08
C LYS A 60 -26.17 15.29 31.36
N GLN A 61 -26.42 16.42 32.02
CA GLN A 61 -26.04 17.75 31.49
C GLN A 61 -24.51 17.95 31.50
N LYS A 62 -23.84 17.49 32.56
CA LYS A 62 -22.36 17.48 32.66
C LYS A 62 -21.86 16.04 32.57
N SER A 63 -21.36 15.66 31.41
CA SER A 63 -20.85 14.31 31.15
C SER A 63 -19.44 14.11 31.70
N ARG A 64 -19.16 12.91 32.21
CA ARG A 64 -17.81 12.46 32.58
C ARG A 64 -17.40 11.36 31.61
N TRP A 65 -16.17 11.44 31.12
CA TRP A 65 -15.68 10.56 30.07
C TRP A 65 -14.52 9.73 30.59
N SER A 66 -14.53 8.44 30.25
CA SER A 66 -13.33 7.61 30.40
C SER A 66 -12.21 8.14 29.49
N GLU A 67 -10.97 7.87 29.89
CA GLU A 67 -9.80 8.24 29.10
C GLU A 67 -9.83 7.62 27.69
N VAL A 68 -10.24 6.36 27.60
CA VAL A 68 -10.35 5.61 26.34
C VAL A 68 -11.31 6.32 25.37
N THR A 69 -12.50 6.72 25.85
CA THR A 69 -13.46 7.48 25.03
C THR A 69 -12.89 8.82 24.57
N VAL A 70 -12.20 9.55 25.45
CA VAL A 70 -11.57 10.83 25.09
C VAL A 70 -10.52 10.63 24.00
N ARG A 71 -9.64 9.63 24.12
CA ARG A 71 -8.62 9.31 23.10
C ARG A 71 -9.26 8.96 21.75
N SER A 72 -10.29 8.12 21.74
CA SER A 72 -11.02 7.78 20.51
C SER A 72 -11.71 8.99 19.87
N CYS A 73 -12.28 9.89 20.68
CA CYS A 73 -12.89 11.12 20.19
C CYS A 73 -11.85 12.12 19.62
N ILE A 74 -10.64 12.18 20.18
CA ILE A 74 -9.52 12.95 19.59
C ILE A 74 -9.21 12.41 18.20
N ALA A 75 -9.04 11.10 18.05
CA ALA A 75 -8.74 10.50 16.75
C ALA A 75 -9.86 10.71 15.73
N TRP A 76 -11.12 10.50 16.12
CA TRP A 76 -12.25 10.77 15.22
C TRP A 76 -12.26 12.23 14.77
N ARG A 77 -12.02 13.18 15.69
CA ARG A 77 -11.97 14.60 15.33
C ARG A 77 -10.79 14.93 14.40
N ILE A 78 -9.63 14.26 14.55
CA ILE A 78 -8.49 14.42 13.64
C ILE A 78 -8.85 13.90 12.24
N SER A 79 -9.43 12.71 12.16
CA SER A 79 -9.81 12.10 10.88
C SER A 79 -10.93 12.87 10.18
N SER A 80 -11.90 13.40 10.93
CA SER A 80 -13.01 14.18 10.38
C SER A 80 -13.60 15.16 11.41
N PRO A 81 -13.14 16.42 11.44
CA PRO A 81 -13.70 17.43 12.33
C PRO A 81 -15.19 17.67 12.09
N LYS A 82 -15.62 17.70 10.82
CA LYS A 82 -17.02 17.87 10.43
C LYS A 82 -17.86 16.66 10.86
N GLY A 83 -17.36 15.44 10.65
CA GLY A 83 -18.03 14.21 11.07
C GLY A 83 -18.19 14.13 12.59
N TYR A 84 -17.16 14.49 13.35
CA TYR A 84 -17.22 14.55 14.80
C TYR A 84 -18.26 15.57 15.30
N ASN A 85 -18.27 16.77 14.73
CA ASN A 85 -19.22 17.82 15.10
C ASN A 85 -20.66 17.41 14.78
N TYR A 86 -20.90 16.82 13.61
CA TYR A 86 -22.22 16.30 13.24
C TYR A 86 -22.67 15.17 14.18
N GLY A 87 -21.79 14.20 14.43
CA GLY A 87 -22.04 13.09 15.35
C GLY A 87 -22.38 13.59 16.75
N LYS A 88 -21.61 14.55 17.28
CA LYS A 88 -21.86 15.16 18.59
C LYS A 88 -23.18 15.93 18.66
N ALA A 89 -23.57 16.60 17.58
CA ALA A 89 -24.78 17.42 17.55
C ALA A 89 -26.05 16.58 17.38
N SER A 90 -25.99 15.50 16.62
CA SER A 90 -27.21 14.84 16.10
C SER A 90 -27.35 13.37 16.48
N ILE A 91 -26.27 12.67 16.84
CA ILE A 91 -26.27 11.20 16.95
C ILE A 91 -25.83 10.73 18.34
N LEU A 92 -24.72 11.25 18.85
CA LEU A 92 -24.02 10.73 20.02
C LEU A 92 -23.73 11.83 21.04
N LYS A 93 -23.66 11.44 22.31
CA LYS A 93 -23.15 12.30 23.37
C LYS A 93 -21.63 12.24 23.33
N LEU A 94 -20.95 13.28 22.86
CA LEU A 94 -19.49 13.28 22.72
C LEU A 94 -18.83 14.41 23.54
N PRO A 95 -17.56 14.24 23.96
CA PRO A 95 -16.79 15.28 24.63
C PRO A 95 -16.80 16.62 23.87
N SER A 96 -16.81 17.72 24.61
CA SER A 96 -16.66 19.05 24.01
C SER A 96 -15.24 19.27 23.50
N ARG A 97 -15.07 20.22 22.57
CA ARG A 97 -13.75 20.63 22.09
C ARG A 97 -12.81 21.00 23.24
N SER A 98 -13.31 21.77 24.20
CA SER A 98 -12.55 22.15 25.41
C SER A 98 -12.14 20.95 26.26
N THR A 99 -12.97 19.88 26.29
CA THR A 99 -12.62 18.64 27.01
C THR A 99 -11.46 17.93 26.33
N LEU A 100 -11.49 17.83 25.00
CA LEU A 100 -10.41 17.24 24.20
C LEU A 100 -9.12 18.05 24.32
N GLU A 101 -9.20 19.37 24.19
CA GLU A 101 -8.05 20.28 24.32
C GLU A 101 -7.44 20.24 25.73
N ARG A 102 -8.28 20.17 26.78
CA ARG A 102 -7.81 20.01 28.16
C ARG A 102 -7.05 18.70 28.38
N TYR A 103 -7.50 17.60 27.76
CA TYR A 103 -6.80 16.32 27.82
C TYR A 103 -5.43 16.37 27.12
N ILE A 104 -5.38 17.01 25.94
CA ILE A 104 -4.12 17.24 25.21
C ILE A 104 -3.19 18.18 25.98
N GLY A 105 -3.74 19.10 26.78
CA GLY A 105 -3.01 20.05 27.61
C GLY A 105 -2.36 21.18 26.79
N ASN A 106 -2.43 22.41 27.28
CA ASN A 106 -1.70 23.57 26.73
C ASN A 106 -0.39 23.76 27.52
N GLY A 107 0.70 24.21 26.89
CA GLY A 107 1.92 24.61 27.60
C GLY A 107 2.86 23.51 28.14
N GLN A 108 2.48 22.22 28.15
CA GLN A 108 3.43 21.14 28.52
C GLN A 108 4.59 21.01 27.53
N ASP A 109 5.82 20.88 28.05
CA ASP A 109 7.01 20.53 27.27
C ASP A 109 6.82 19.16 26.59
N VAL A 110 6.96 19.16 25.26
CA VAL A 110 6.77 17.94 24.46
C VAL A 110 7.91 16.95 24.70
N THR A 111 9.10 17.42 25.07
CA THR A 111 10.23 16.53 25.38
C THR A 111 9.90 15.65 26.59
N GLY A 112 9.40 16.24 27.68
CA GLY A 112 8.94 15.47 28.85
C GLY A 112 7.78 14.52 28.54
N LEU A 113 6.88 14.89 27.61
CA LEU A 113 5.80 13.99 27.17
C LEU A 113 6.33 12.80 26.36
N ILE A 114 7.33 13.01 25.51
CA ILE A 114 8.00 11.92 24.77
C ILE A 114 8.65 10.95 25.76
N GLU A 115 9.40 11.47 26.73
CA GLU A 115 10.07 10.64 27.74
C GLU A 115 9.06 9.84 28.57
N ALA A 116 7.98 10.46 29.03
CA ALA A 116 6.92 9.78 29.76
C ALA A 116 6.24 8.68 28.92
N ARG A 117 6.02 8.94 27.62
CA ARG A 117 5.45 7.94 26.70
C ARG A 117 6.41 6.77 26.49
N LEU A 118 7.70 7.04 26.29
CA LEU A 118 8.71 6.01 26.12
C LEU A 118 8.83 5.13 27.37
N LYS A 119 8.88 5.72 28.57
CA LYS A 119 8.93 4.98 29.83
C LYS A 119 7.70 4.08 30.01
N ALA A 120 6.50 4.60 29.77
CA ALA A 120 5.27 3.82 29.86
C ALA A 120 5.22 2.65 28.86
N GLU A 121 5.80 2.80 27.68
CA GLU A 121 5.91 1.72 26.70
C GLU A 121 6.98 0.70 27.13
N ALA A 122 8.13 1.15 27.64
CA ALA A 122 9.19 0.28 28.11
C ALA A 122 8.78 -0.60 29.31
N GLU A 123 7.86 -0.14 30.15
CA GLU A 123 7.31 -0.92 31.28
C GLU A 123 6.50 -2.15 30.82
N VAL A 124 5.90 -2.10 29.63
CA VAL A 124 5.07 -3.18 29.07
C VAL A 124 5.90 -4.14 28.20
N LEU A 125 6.97 -3.66 27.60
CA LEU A 125 7.80 -4.40 26.65
C LEU A 125 8.89 -5.24 27.35
N GLN A 126 9.07 -6.47 26.88
CA GLN A 126 10.20 -7.31 27.31
C GLN A 126 11.54 -6.78 26.77
N PRO A 127 12.70 -7.14 27.37
CA PRO A 127 14.01 -6.68 26.92
C PRO A 127 14.27 -6.82 25.41
N VAL A 128 13.96 -7.97 24.81
CA VAL A 128 14.12 -8.22 23.36
C VAL A 128 13.16 -7.38 22.52
N GLU A 129 11.99 -7.02 23.06
CA GLU A 129 11.02 -6.16 22.37
C GLU A 129 11.43 -4.69 22.38
N ARG A 130 12.32 -4.28 23.28
CA ARG A 130 12.87 -2.92 23.37
C ARG A 130 14.02 -2.66 22.39
N ILE A 131 14.45 -3.69 21.65
CA ILE A 131 15.43 -3.57 20.57
C ILE A 131 14.74 -2.94 19.35
N CYS A 132 15.27 -1.79 18.92
CA CYS A 132 14.57 -0.90 17.99
C CYS A 132 15.49 -0.27 16.94
N SER A 133 14.86 0.24 15.88
CA SER A 133 15.48 1.09 14.88
C SER A 133 15.08 2.55 15.10
N LEU A 134 16.07 3.45 15.03
CA LEU A 134 15.89 4.89 15.00
C LEU A 134 15.84 5.39 13.56
N ILE A 135 14.69 5.91 13.16
CA ILE A 135 14.46 6.44 11.82
C ILE A 135 14.59 7.96 11.86
N VAL A 136 15.37 8.52 10.94
CA VAL A 136 15.63 9.97 10.87
C VAL A 136 15.30 10.49 9.48
N ASP A 137 14.42 11.48 9.41
CA ASP A 137 14.04 12.14 8.15
C ASP A 137 13.56 13.57 8.38
N ASP A 138 13.59 14.36 7.30
CA ASP A 138 13.17 15.76 7.26
C ASP A 138 11.81 15.91 6.56
N MET A 139 10.91 16.67 7.17
CA MET A 139 9.68 17.14 6.52
C MET A 139 9.75 18.64 6.23
N SER A 140 9.43 19.05 5.00
CA SER A 140 9.25 20.47 4.68
C SER A 140 8.03 21.06 5.40
N ILE A 141 8.22 22.24 5.98
CA ILE A 141 7.16 23.01 6.66
C ILE A 141 7.06 24.42 6.06
N LYS A 142 5.91 25.07 6.26
CA LYS A 142 5.69 26.44 5.83
C LYS A 142 6.46 27.41 6.74
N GLU A 143 7.29 28.25 6.12
CA GLU A 143 7.97 29.36 6.79
C GLU A 143 6.94 30.37 7.31
N LYS A 144 6.76 30.43 8.63
CA LYS A 144 5.73 31.28 9.25
C LYS A 144 6.00 31.50 10.73
N LEU A 145 6.07 32.76 11.16
CA LEU A 145 6.10 33.12 12.56
C LEU A 145 4.67 33.18 13.13
N CYS A 146 4.41 32.49 14.24
CA CYS A 146 3.11 32.51 14.91
C CYS A 146 3.30 32.84 16.40
N TYR A 147 2.58 33.83 16.91
CA TYR A 147 2.53 34.12 18.34
C TYR A 147 1.40 33.33 19.02
N SER A 148 1.72 32.62 20.10
CA SER A 148 0.78 31.90 20.95
C SER A 148 0.46 32.74 22.19
N ARG A 149 -0.74 33.33 22.23
CA ARG A 149 -1.19 34.15 23.38
C ARG A 149 -1.32 33.35 24.68
N THR A 150 -1.58 32.05 24.59
CA THR A 150 -1.76 31.17 25.76
C THR A 150 -0.45 30.76 26.42
N GLU A 151 0.63 30.71 25.64
CA GLU A 151 1.95 30.26 26.10
C GLU A 151 2.97 31.39 26.08
N ASP A 152 2.54 32.60 25.70
CA ASP A 152 3.37 33.78 25.49
C ASP A 152 4.69 33.48 24.73
N LYS A 153 4.54 32.78 23.59
CA LYS A 153 5.68 32.24 22.83
C LYS A 153 5.52 32.39 21.33
N PHE A 154 6.63 32.63 20.64
CA PHE A 154 6.73 32.53 19.19
C PHE A 154 7.04 31.09 18.71
N TYR A 155 6.32 30.68 17.68
CA TYR A 155 6.53 29.45 16.90
C TYR A 155 7.03 29.81 15.49
N GLY A 156 7.81 28.92 14.89
CA GLY A 156 8.32 29.09 13.51
C GLY A 156 9.81 29.40 13.41
N LEU A 157 10.51 29.44 14.54
CA LEU A 157 11.95 29.67 14.62
C LEU A 157 12.73 28.35 14.67
N GLU A 158 14.03 28.41 14.36
CA GLU A 158 14.94 27.27 14.52
C GLU A 158 15.08 26.86 15.99
N THR A 159 15.07 25.55 16.24
CA THR A 159 15.19 24.96 17.59
C THR A 159 16.45 24.11 17.76
N THR A 160 17.32 24.03 16.75
CA THR A 160 18.51 23.16 16.76
C THR A 160 19.69 23.79 17.49
N ASN A 161 19.72 25.12 17.61
CA ASN A 161 20.84 25.85 18.17
C ASN A 161 20.39 26.60 19.43
N GLU A 162 21.07 26.38 20.55
CA GLU A 162 20.92 27.22 21.76
C GLU A 162 21.33 28.68 21.47
N SER A 163 22.22 28.88 20.50
CA SER A 163 22.66 30.21 20.05
C SER A 163 21.61 31.04 19.31
N SER A 164 20.47 30.45 18.90
CA SER A 164 19.32 31.19 18.35
C SER A 164 18.63 32.10 19.38
N GLN A 165 18.98 31.95 20.66
CA GLN A 165 18.49 32.75 21.78
C GLN A 165 19.41 33.93 22.13
N THR A 166 20.48 34.15 21.37
CA THR A 166 21.38 35.30 21.59
C THR A 166 20.70 36.61 21.25
N ILE A 167 20.63 37.52 22.22
CA ILE A 167 20.08 38.87 22.08
C ILE A 167 20.84 39.60 20.95
N GLY A 168 20.11 40.22 20.02
CA GLY A 168 20.68 41.02 18.93
C GLY A 168 20.83 40.34 17.57
N LYS A 169 20.53 39.03 17.45
CA LYS A 169 20.46 38.36 16.13
C LYS A 169 19.04 38.36 15.57
N LYS A 170 18.91 38.57 14.26
CA LYS A 170 17.63 38.49 13.56
C LYS A 170 17.12 37.03 13.58
N PRO A 171 15.88 36.78 14.00
CA PRO A 171 15.33 35.43 14.06
C PRO A 171 15.19 34.81 12.66
N THR A 172 15.63 33.56 12.52
CA THR A 172 15.53 32.78 11.28
C THR A 172 14.28 31.91 11.30
N LEU A 173 13.48 31.99 10.23
CA LEU A 173 12.33 31.10 10.06
C LEU A 173 12.77 29.70 9.60
N ALA A 174 12.28 28.69 10.29
CA ALA A 174 12.47 27.30 9.92
C ALA A 174 11.62 26.93 8.69
N ASN A 175 12.18 26.09 7.83
CA ASN A 175 11.50 25.56 6.63
C ASN A 175 11.45 24.02 6.61
N LYS A 176 12.09 23.38 7.59
CA LYS A 176 12.11 21.93 7.78
C LYS A 176 11.88 21.56 9.24
N MET A 177 11.36 20.35 9.42
CA MET A 177 11.24 19.67 10.70
C MET A 177 11.98 18.34 10.59
N LEU A 178 13.12 18.26 11.29
CA LEU A 178 13.85 17.02 11.50
C LEU A 178 13.11 16.18 12.52
N CYS A 179 12.89 14.92 12.21
CA CYS A 179 12.20 13.99 13.10
C CYS A 179 12.99 12.73 13.36
N TYR A 180 12.91 12.29 14.60
CA TYR A 180 13.44 11.03 15.09
C TYR A 180 12.26 10.17 15.53
N VAL A 181 12.12 8.99 14.93
CA VAL A 181 11.04 8.05 15.22
C VAL A 181 11.66 6.72 15.60
N VAL A 182 11.29 6.17 16.76
CA VAL A 182 11.69 4.83 17.15
C VAL A 182 10.66 3.82 16.66
N HIS A 183 11.16 2.73 16.07
CA HIS A 183 10.35 1.63 15.55
C HIS A 183 10.87 0.29 16.08
N GLY A 184 9.99 -0.51 16.67
CA GLY A 184 10.35 -1.83 17.18
C GLY A 184 10.67 -2.82 16.06
N MET A 185 11.71 -3.63 16.25
CA MET A 185 12.14 -4.63 15.26
C MET A 185 11.52 -6.02 15.52
N THR A 186 11.21 -6.34 16.78
CA THR A 186 10.52 -7.57 17.19
C THR A 186 9.00 -7.37 17.19
N THR A 187 8.56 -6.36 17.94
CA THR A 187 7.16 -6.01 18.16
C THR A 187 6.86 -4.67 17.52
N LYS A 188 5.75 -4.58 16.79
CA LYS A 188 5.43 -3.39 16.00
C LYS A 188 4.91 -2.27 16.88
N TYR A 189 5.75 -1.28 17.15
CA TYR A 189 5.36 0.01 17.71
C TYR A 189 6.10 1.14 16.97
N THR A 190 5.51 2.33 16.98
CA THR A 190 6.09 3.53 16.36
C THR A 190 5.87 4.70 17.30
N ILE A 191 6.95 5.29 17.80
CA ILE A 191 6.89 6.36 18.80
C ILE A 191 7.77 7.53 18.32
N PRO A 192 7.27 8.78 18.29
CA PRO A 192 8.12 9.94 18.09
C PRO A 192 9.14 10.05 19.24
N ALA A 193 10.43 10.03 18.93
CA ALA A 193 11.52 10.12 19.90
C ALA A 193 12.11 11.54 20.01
N GLY A 194 11.88 12.39 19.00
CA GLY A 194 12.32 13.77 19.01
C GLY A 194 11.99 14.49 17.71
N TYR A 195 11.91 15.82 17.75
CA TYR A 195 11.78 16.65 16.56
C TYR A 195 12.39 18.03 16.77
N PHE A 196 12.93 18.60 15.70
CA PHE A 196 13.61 19.89 15.73
C PHE A 196 13.32 20.69 14.46
N PHE A 197 13.04 21.98 14.60
CA PHE A 197 12.82 22.87 13.47
C PHE A 197 14.14 23.51 13.04
N HIS A 198 14.42 23.49 11.75
CA HIS A 198 15.64 24.08 11.18
C HIS A 198 15.39 24.69 9.79
N ARG A 199 16.30 25.55 9.36
CA ARG A 199 16.44 25.98 7.98
C ARG A 199 17.65 25.32 7.32
N THR A 200 18.78 25.34 8.02
CA THR A 200 20.01 24.68 7.61
C THR A 200 20.63 24.01 8.81
N LEU A 201 20.80 22.70 8.73
CA LEU A 201 21.40 21.91 9.80
C LEU A 201 22.89 21.68 9.51
N LYS A 202 23.77 22.17 10.39
CA LYS A 202 25.20 21.83 10.32
C LYS A 202 25.39 20.39 10.77
N ASN A 203 26.38 19.70 10.19
CA ASN A 203 26.65 18.31 10.52
C ASN A 203 26.93 18.09 12.02
N ILE A 204 27.69 18.99 12.65
CA ILE A 204 27.99 18.87 14.09
C ILE A 204 26.74 18.96 14.97
N ASP A 205 25.81 19.87 14.63
CA ASP A 205 24.52 19.99 15.32
C ASP A 205 23.68 18.73 15.07
N PHE A 206 23.71 18.18 13.86
CA PHE A 206 23.00 16.95 13.52
C PHE A 206 23.50 15.73 14.31
N VAL A 207 24.81 15.56 14.43
CA VAL A 207 25.44 14.51 15.25
C VAL A 207 25.01 14.68 16.71
N ASN A 208 25.11 15.90 17.26
CA ASN A 208 24.75 16.20 18.65
C ASN A 208 23.28 15.90 18.96
N LEU A 209 22.37 16.30 18.07
CA LEU A 209 20.94 16.01 18.20
C LEU A 209 20.66 14.50 18.14
N THR A 210 21.32 13.79 17.23
CA THR A 210 21.18 12.33 17.09
C THR A 210 21.64 11.62 18.35
N LEU A 211 22.82 11.97 18.87
CA LEU A 211 23.33 11.42 20.14
C LEU A 211 22.44 11.78 21.33
N LYS A 212 21.89 13.00 21.37
CA LYS A 212 20.95 13.44 22.42
C LYS A 212 19.69 12.56 22.44
N VAL A 213 19.10 12.28 21.27
CA VAL A 213 17.92 11.42 21.16
C VAL A 213 18.26 9.96 21.53
N MET A 214 19.40 9.44 21.08
CA MET A 214 19.85 8.09 21.45
C MET A 214 20.07 7.94 22.96
N LYS A 215 20.66 8.94 23.63
CA LYS A 215 20.80 8.95 25.09
C LYS A 215 19.45 8.94 25.80
N LEU A 216 18.49 9.73 25.33
CA LEU A 216 17.13 9.74 25.89
C LEU A 216 16.45 8.37 25.75
N LEU A 217 16.58 7.72 24.59
CA LEU A 217 16.04 6.38 24.36
C LEU A 217 16.69 5.33 25.28
N HIS A 218 18.02 5.36 25.41
CA HIS A 218 18.75 4.47 26.31
C HIS A 218 18.31 4.64 27.77
N ASN A 219 18.17 5.89 28.24
CA ASN A 219 17.68 6.20 29.59
C ASN A 219 16.23 5.75 29.83
N CYS A 220 15.43 5.61 28.77
CA CYS A 220 14.07 5.05 28.84
C CYS A 220 14.06 3.51 28.74
N GLY A 221 15.21 2.86 28.60
CA GLY A 221 15.34 1.41 28.52
C GLY A 221 15.23 0.81 27.11
N PHE A 222 15.31 1.62 26.06
CA PHE A 222 15.35 1.14 24.67
C PHE A 222 16.77 0.93 24.17
N THR A 223 16.98 -0.12 23.38
CA THR A 223 18.26 -0.43 22.74
C THR A 223 18.17 -0.08 21.27
N VAL A 224 18.86 0.99 20.86
CA VAL A 224 18.89 1.44 19.46
C VAL A 224 19.98 0.68 18.71
N LEU A 225 19.61 -0.43 18.07
CA LEU A 225 20.58 -1.26 17.34
C LEU A 225 20.82 -0.75 15.91
N ARG A 226 19.87 0.00 15.34
CA ARG A 226 19.91 0.41 13.92
C ARG A 226 19.48 1.85 13.74
N ILE A 227 20.19 2.63 12.93
CA ILE A 227 19.75 3.94 12.43
C ILE A 227 19.50 3.90 10.92
N VAL A 228 18.37 4.47 10.49
CA VAL A 228 17.94 4.49 9.07
C VAL A 228 17.61 5.90 8.63
N THR A 229 18.15 6.30 7.47
CA THR A 229 17.92 7.61 6.83
C THR A 229 17.72 7.46 5.33
N ASP A 230 17.34 8.52 4.62
CA ASP A 230 17.50 8.54 3.16
C ASP A 230 19.01 8.66 2.76
N ASN A 231 19.30 8.53 1.46
CA ASN A 231 20.66 8.68 0.92
C ASN A 231 20.99 10.14 0.54
N HIS A 232 20.51 11.12 1.31
CA HIS A 232 20.87 12.52 1.10
C HIS A 232 22.29 12.82 1.63
N LYS A 233 22.98 13.78 0.99
CA LYS A 233 24.38 14.14 1.33
C LYS A 233 24.60 14.47 2.80
N SER A 234 23.64 15.13 3.45
CA SER A 234 23.70 15.45 4.90
C SER A 234 23.67 14.19 5.77
N ASN A 235 22.90 13.18 5.38
CA ASN A 235 22.73 11.94 6.12
C ASN A 235 23.96 11.02 5.93
N VAL A 236 24.54 11.01 4.72
CA VAL A 236 25.85 10.38 4.47
C VAL A 236 26.94 11.03 5.34
N ALA A 237 26.93 12.36 5.46
CA ALA A 237 27.88 13.09 6.31
C ALA A 237 27.69 12.78 7.80
N LEU A 238 26.45 12.62 8.27
CA LEU A 238 26.14 12.15 9.63
C LEU A 238 26.76 10.77 9.88
N PHE A 239 26.52 9.79 9.01
CA PHE A 239 27.05 8.43 9.18
C PHE A 239 28.58 8.39 9.19
N LYS A 240 29.23 9.17 8.33
CA LYS A 240 30.69 9.32 8.36
C LYS A 240 31.17 9.90 9.69
N SER A 241 30.54 10.98 10.16
CA SER A 241 30.93 11.63 11.42
C SER A 241 30.62 10.83 12.68
N LEU A 242 29.69 9.87 12.63
CA LEU A 242 29.47 8.90 13.72
C LEU A 242 30.57 7.83 13.78
N SER A 243 31.27 7.59 12.67
CA SER A 243 32.39 6.64 12.63
C SER A 243 33.71 7.28 13.08
N SER A 244 34.50 6.56 13.87
CA SER A 244 35.83 7.02 14.30
C SER A 244 36.81 7.22 13.13
N SER A 245 36.59 6.52 12.01
CA SER A 245 37.42 6.60 10.81
C SER A 245 36.98 7.69 9.82
N ASN A 246 35.89 8.41 10.13
CA ASN A 246 35.23 9.38 9.25
C ASN A 246 34.86 8.80 7.86
N ASN A 247 34.69 7.47 7.78
CA ASN A 247 34.33 6.73 6.58
C ASN A 247 32.95 6.10 6.73
N LEU A 248 32.31 5.81 5.60
CA LEU A 248 31.00 5.19 5.62
C LEU A 248 31.14 3.70 5.99
N MET A 249 30.72 3.34 7.20
CA MET A 249 30.77 1.96 7.74
C MET A 249 29.36 1.43 7.99
N THR A 250 29.10 0.15 7.70
CA THR A 250 27.76 -0.44 7.85
C THR A 250 27.36 -0.64 9.31
N HIS A 251 28.35 -0.76 10.19
CA HIS A 251 28.20 -0.74 11.63
C HIS A 251 29.39 -0.05 12.28
N ILE A 252 29.14 0.49 13.48
CA ILE A 252 30.15 1.08 14.36
C ILE A 252 29.93 0.55 15.78
N GLN A 253 30.88 0.79 16.68
CA GLN A 253 30.65 0.61 18.10
C GLN A 253 29.57 1.59 18.57
N HIS A 254 28.58 1.11 19.32
CA HIS A 254 27.45 1.96 19.68
C HIS A 254 27.89 3.09 20.63
N PRO A 255 27.55 4.36 20.32
CA PRO A 255 28.16 5.53 20.97
C PRO A 255 27.73 5.72 22.44
N ILE A 256 26.66 5.06 22.88
CA ILE A 256 26.14 5.15 24.26
C ILE A 256 26.42 3.86 25.04
N GLU A 257 26.55 2.73 24.35
CA GLU A 257 26.67 1.39 24.95
C GLU A 257 27.71 0.60 24.15
N PRO A 258 29.00 0.76 24.46
CA PRO A 258 30.07 0.29 23.57
C PRO A 258 30.17 -1.24 23.42
N THR A 259 29.37 -2.02 24.15
CA THR A 259 29.31 -3.49 24.11
C THR A 259 28.48 -4.01 22.92
N ILE A 260 27.65 -3.17 22.31
CA ILE A 260 26.79 -3.55 21.18
C ILE A 260 27.14 -2.75 19.92
N PRO A 261 26.82 -3.25 18.71
CA PRO A 261 26.98 -2.50 17.48
C PRO A 261 25.80 -1.54 17.24
N LEU A 262 26.08 -0.45 16.52
CA LEU A 262 25.06 0.37 15.86
C LEU A 262 25.15 0.16 14.35
N PHE A 263 24.13 -0.44 13.75
CA PHE A 263 24.02 -0.60 12.31
C PHE A 263 23.49 0.67 11.65
N MET A 264 24.14 1.13 10.59
CA MET A 264 23.75 2.30 9.81
C MET A 264 23.25 1.84 8.44
N SER A 265 22.11 2.35 7.98
CA SER A 265 21.52 1.92 6.71
C SER A 265 20.77 3.05 6.02
N PHE A 266 20.64 2.96 4.70
CA PHE A 266 19.76 3.85 3.94
C PHE A 266 18.42 3.18 3.68
N ASP A 267 17.37 3.97 3.50
CA ASP A 267 16.06 3.44 3.20
C ASP A 267 16.00 2.83 1.79
N TYR A 268 15.67 1.53 1.73
CA TYR A 268 15.58 0.78 0.48
C TYR A 268 14.40 1.24 -0.39
N CYS A 269 13.34 1.81 0.19
CA CYS A 269 12.23 2.40 -0.56
C CYS A 269 12.70 3.65 -1.34
N HIS A 270 13.56 4.48 -0.77
CA HIS A 270 14.24 5.58 -1.47
C HIS A 270 15.22 5.08 -2.54
N ILE A 271 15.99 4.04 -2.25
CA ILE A 271 16.94 3.46 -3.21
C ILE A 271 16.22 2.92 -4.45
N ILE A 272 15.13 2.15 -4.29
CA ILE A 272 14.39 1.61 -5.46
C ILE A 272 13.76 2.71 -6.31
N LYS A 273 13.32 3.83 -5.69
CA LYS A 273 12.85 5.03 -6.41
C LYS A 273 13.96 5.63 -7.27
N ASN A 274 15.18 5.73 -6.73
CA ASN A 274 16.35 6.26 -7.45
C ASN A 274 16.80 5.33 -8.59
N LEU A 275 16.88 4.03 -8.34
CA LEU A 275 17.17 3.01 -9.35
C LEU A 275 16.19 3.05 -10.52
N ARG A 276 14.89 3.16 -10.22
CA ARG A 276 13.87 3.34 -11.24
C ARG A 276 14.08 4.61 -12.04
N ASN A 277 14.35 5.74 -11.39
CA ASN A 277 14.54 7.01 -12.09
C ASN A 277 15.74 6.92 -13.05
N ILE A 278 16.88 6.41 -12.59
CA ILE A 278 18.08 6.20 -13.41
C ILE A 278 17.77 5.30 -14.61
N PHE A 279 17.11 4.17 -14.37
CA PHE A 279 16.73 3.22 -15.43
C PHE A 279 15.83 3.86 -16.51
N LEU A 280 14.96 4.79 -16.15
CA LEU A 280 14.09 5.48 -17.12
C LEU A 280 14.78 6.63 -17.85
N ASP A 281 15.75 7.28 -17.18
CA ASP A 281 16.42 8.49 -17.64
C ASP A 281 17.52 8.16 -18.68
N HIS A 282 18.28 7.08 -18.52
CA HIS A 282 19.33 6.69 -19.48
C HIS A 282 19.61 5.19 -19.54
N ASP A 283 20.23 4.76 -20.64
CA ASP A 283 20.69 3.38 -20.84
C ASP A 283 22.02 3.14 -20.11
N MET A 284 22.17 1.93 -19.58
CA MET A 284 23.39 1.46 -18.90
C MET A 284 23.93 0.21 -19.60
N HIS A 285 25.10 -0.27 -19.19
CA HIS A 285 25.69 -1.51 -19.71
C HIS A 285 26.04 -2.47 -18.57
N SER A 286 25.78 -3.77 -18.74
CA SER A 286 26.26 -4.84 -17.85
C SER A 286 26.66 -6.04 -18.68
N GLY A 287 27.73 -6.73 -18.27
CA GLY A 287 28.25 -7.88 -19.01
C GLY A 287 28.44 -7.53 -20.49
N ASN A 288 27.68 -8.23 -21.34
CA ASN A 288 27.80 -8.14 -22.80
C ASN A 288 26.68 -7.34 -23.47
N GLY A 289 25.78 -6.69 -22.72
CA GLY A 289 24.60 -6.05 -23.30
C GLY A 289 24.14 -4.75 -22.61
N ILE A 290 23.18 -4.11 -23.27
CA ILE A 290 22.61 -2.83 -22.85
C ILE A 290 21.41 -3.07 -21.93
N ILE A 291 21.39 -2.35 -20.81
CA ILE A 291 20.24 -2.22 -19.92
C ILE A 291 19.45 -0.98 -20.36
N SER A 292 18.21 -1.16 -20.82
CA SER A 292 17.41 -0.05 -21.36
C SER A 292 15.94 -0.14 -21.01
N ALA A 293 15.37 0.99 -20.57
CA ALA A 293 13.92 1.16 -20.41
C ALA A 293 13.16 1.27 -21.74
N ARG A 294 13.83 1.17 -22.90
CA ARG A 294 13.17 1.20 -24.23
C ARG A 294 12.09 0.13 -24.37
N PHE A 295 12.31 -1.07 -23.83
CA PHE A 295 11.35 -2.17 -23.91
C PHE A 295 10.07 -1.86 -23.16
N LEU A 296 10.19 -1.21 -21.99
CA LEU A 296 9.05 -0.79 -21.19
C LEU A 296 8.21 0.28 -21.91
N LYS A 297 8.88 1.25 -22.55
CA LYS A 297 8.24 2.29 -23.38
C LYS A 297 7.48 1.63 -24.55
N LYS A 298 8.11 0.68 -25.25
CA LYS A 298 7.46 -0.07 -26.33
C LYS A 298 6.26 -0.89 -25.88
N ILE A 299 6.34 -1.59 -24.74
CA ILE A 299 5.19 -2.33 -24.19
C ILE A 299 4.03 -1.35 -23.93
N TYR A 300 4.31 -0.19 -23.34
CA TYR A 300 3.30 0.83 -23.07
C TYR A 300 2.62 1.30 -24.37
N ASP A 301 3.39 1.60 -25.41
CA ASP A 301 2.87 2.05 -26.72
C ASP A 301 2.07 0.95 -27.42
N MET A 302 2.54 -0.31 -27.37
CA MET A 302 1.86 -1.46 -27.96
C MET A 302 0.53 -1.76 -27.27
N GLN A 303 0.52 -1.81 -25.94
CA GLN A 303 -0.68 -2.18 -25.18
C GLN A 303 -1.77 -1.09 -25.17
N HIS A 304 -1.44 0.15 -25.57
CA HIS A 304 -2.44 1.22 -25.73
C HIS A 304 -3.52 0.83 -26.75
N LYS A 305 -3.16 0.03 -27.76
CA LYS A 305 -4.06 -0.45 -28.82
C LYS A 305 -4.79 -1.75 -28.46
N LEU A 306 -4.49 -2.37 -27.31
CA LEU A 306 -5.01 -3.69 -26.94
C LEU A 306 -6.16 -3.58 -25.93
N ILE A 307 -7.24 -4.33 -26.18
CA ILE A 307 -8.38 -4.45 -25.26
C ILE A 307 -7.95 -5.19 -23.98
N VAL A 308 -7.19 -6.28 -24.12
CA VAL A 308 -6.60 -7.02 -23.00
C VAL A 308 -5.11 -6.71 -22.95
N LYS A 309 -4.72 -5.95 -21.92
CA LYS A 309 -3.32 -5.51 -21.75
C LYS A 309 -2.46 -6.63 -21.15
N PRO A 310 -1.26 -6.91 -21.70
CA PRO A 310 -0.31 -7.85 -21.10
C PRO A 310 0.15 -7.40 -19.71
N VAL A 311 0.33 -6.09 -19.50
CA VAL A 311 0.72 -5.51 -18.20
C VAL A 311 -0.33 -4.51 -17.72
N LYS A 312 -1.33 -5.02 -17.00
CA LYS A 312 -2.58 -4.29 -16.65
C LYS A 312 -2.36 -2.98 -15.88
N PHE A 313 -1.36 -2.91 -15.00
CA PHE A 313 -1.12 -1.72 -14.17
C PHE A 313 -0.19 -0.68 -14.84
N LEU A 314 0.42 -1.02 -15.98
CA LEU A 314 1.41 -0.15 -16.62
C LEU A 314 0.71 1.06 -17.25
N THR A 315 1.08 2.25 -16.79
CA THR A 315 0.47 3.53 -17.18
C THR A 315 1.56 4.56 -17.45
N ARG A 316 1.21 5.71 -18.04
CA ARG A 316 2.12 6.86 -18.23
C ARG A 316 2.89 7.24 -16.97
N LYS A 317 2.27 7.10 -15.79
CA LYS A 317 2.90 7.42 -14.49
C LYS A 317 4.05 6.49 -14.10
N HIS A 318 4.16 5.33 -14.74
CA HIS A 318 5.30 4.42 -14.60
C HIS A 318 6.45 4.82 -15.50
N ILE A 319 6.15 5.24 -16.74
CA ILE A 319 7.12 5.51 -17.80
C ILE A 319 7.68 6.94 -17.75
N CYS A 320 6.79 7.91 -17.56
CA CYS A 320 7.08 9.34 -17.57
C CYS A 320 6.49 10.00 -16.31
N PRO A 321 6.96 9.62 -15.11
CA PRO A 321 6.44 10.18 -13.85
C PRO A 321 6.73 11.68 -13.73
N THR A 322 5.75 12.47 -13.26
CA THR A 322 6.03 13.83 -12.74
C THR A 322 6.86 13.79 -11.45
N ASN A 323 7.38 14.92 -10.99
CA ASN A 323 8.16 15.00 -9.74
C ASN A 323 7.40 14.44 -8.52
N LEU A 324 6.10 14.71 -8.42
CA LEU A 324 5.26 14.13 -7.36
C LEU A 324 5.07 12.63 -7.57
N GLU A 325 4.88 12.19 -8.82
CA GLU A 325 4.67 10.79 -9.13
C GLU A 325 5.92 9.93 -8.93
N LYS A 326 7.11 10.52 -9.02
CA LYS A 326 8.40 9.89 -8.72
C LYS A 326 8.50 9.38 -7.27
N MET A 327 7.74 9.97 -6.35
CA MET A 327 7.77 9.59 -4.93
C MET A 327 7.01 8.31 -4.60
N ASN A 328 6.22 7.77 -5.53
CA ASN A 328 5.41 6.58 -5.27
C ASN A 328 6.24 5.29 -5.40
N VAL A 329 6.51 4.65 -4.26
CA VAL A 329 7.31 3.42 -4.17
C VAL A 329 6.67 2.26 -4.93
N ARG A 330 5.34 2.08 -4.81
CA ARG A 330 4.62 1.00 -5.50
C ARG A 330 4.87 1.00 -7.01
N ARG A 331 4.76 2.17 -7.66
CA ARG A 331 5.06 2.31 -9.09
C ARG A 331 6.52 2.02 -9.41
N ALA A 332 7.45 2.40 -8.54
CA ALA A 332 8.87 2.13 -8.74
C ALA A 332 9.16 0.62 -8.72
N VAL A 333 8.58 -0.12 -7.77
CA VAL A 333 8.72 -1.58 -7.67
C VAL A 333 8.04 -2.29 -8.84
N GLN A 334 6.85 -1.83 -9.23
CA GLN A 334 6.07 -2.39 -10.33
C GLN A 334 6.82 -2.34 -11.68
N VAL A 335 7.69 -1.36 -11.90
CA VAL A 335 8.54 -1.30 -13.10
C VAL A 335 9.42 -2.55 -13.22
N PHE A 336 9.92 -3.09 -12.11
CA PHE A 336 10.82 -4.25 -12.07
C PHE A 336 10.11 -5.59 -11.87
N SER A 337 8.77 -5.58 -11.83
CA SER A 337 7.96 -6.75 -11.48
C SER A 337 8.01 -7.89 -12.50
N ILE A 338 7.58 -9.08 -12.07
CA ILE A 338 7.57 -10.28 -12.90
C ILE A 338 6.65 -10.13 -14.11
N GLU A 339 5.54 -9.41 -13.98
CA GLU A 339 4.58 -9.16 -15.06
C GLU A 339 5.22 -8.37 -16.20
N VAL A 340 6.05 -7.37 -15.87
CA VAL A 340 6.77 -6.58 -16.88
C VAL A 340 7.86 -7.41 -17.53
N ARG A 341 8.67 -8.12 -16.72
CA ARG A 341 9.75 -8.98 -17.23
C ARG A 341 9.21 -10.07 -18.16
N ALA A 342 8.15 -10.77 -17.75
CA ALA A 342 7.52 -11.82 -18.54
C ALA A 342 7.03 -11.30 -19.90
N ALA A 343 6.49 -10.08 -19.95
CA ALA A 343 6.10 -9.45 -21.21
C ALA A 343 7.31 -9.13 -22.09
N ILE A 344 8.41 -8.61 -21.53
CA ILE A 344 9.65 -8.34 -22.28
C ILE A 344 10.26 -9.64 -22.81
N GLU A 345 10.37 -10.67 -21.96
CA GLU A 345 10.93 -11.97 -22.29
C GLU A 345 10.09 -12.68 -23.36
N TYR A 346 8.77 -12.66 -23.24
CA TYR A 346 7.85 -13.17 -24.26
C TYR A 346 8.11 -12.50 -25.62
N LEU A 347 8.18 -11.17 -25.65
CA LEU A 347 8.36 -10.42 -26.90
C LEU A 347 9.74 -10.67 -27.51
N GLY A 348 10.79 -10.81 -26.69
CA GLY A 348 12.13 -11.18 -27.14
C GLY A 348 12.16 -12.60 -27.72
N LYS A 349 11.61 -13.59 -27.00
CA LYS A 349 11.56 -15.01 -27.43
C LYS A 349 10.88 -15.19 -28.80
N TYR A 350 9.87 -14.38 -29.09
CA TYR A 350 9.12 -14.44 -30.34
C TYR A 350 9.54 -13.37 -31.36
N ASN A 351 10.76 -12.84 -31.25
CA ASN A 351 11.38 -11.91 -32.22
C ASN A 351 10.48 -10.72 -32.58
N ASN A 352 9.73 -10.17 -31.63
CA ASN A 352 8.88 -9.01 -31.89
C ASN A 352 9.76 -7.78 -32.23
N PRO A 353 9.40 -7.00 -33.26
CA PRO A 353 10.17 -5.84 -33.66
C PRO A 353 10.48 -4.91 -32.48
N GLY A 354 11.78 -4.71 -32.23
CA GLY A 354 12.23 -3.81 -31.18
C GLY A 354 12.48 -4.43 -29.80
N PHE A 355 12.34 -5.75 -29.66
CA PHE A 355 12.70 -6.54 -28.49
C PHE A 355 13.89 -7.45 -28.82
N VAL A 356 15.05 -6.82 -29.05
CA VAL A 356 16.33 -7.48 -29.31
C VAL A 356 17.27 -7.17 -28.15
N ASP A 357 18.12 -8.12 -27.77
CA ASP A 357 19.09 -8.03 -26.67
C ASP A 357 18.42 -7.63 -25.34
N VAL A 358 17.41 -8.41 -24.93
CA VAL A 358 16.58 -8.13 -23.75
C VAL A 358 17.21 -8.64 -22.45
N GLU A 359 18.20 -9.53 -22.54
CA GLU A 359 18.70 -10.40 -21.47
C GLU A 359 19.27 -9.59 -20.31
N GLU A 360 20.15 -8.62 -20.58
CA GLU A 360 20.76 -7.79 -19.54
C GLU A 360 19.73 -6.87 -18.88
N THR A 361 18.72 -6.42 -19.62
CA THR A 361 17.61 -5.66 -19.03
C THR A 361 16.77 -6.55 -18.11
N LEU A 362 16.40 -7.76 -18.53
CA LEU A 362 15.65 -8.72 -17.71
C LEU A 362 16.40 -9.05 -16.42
N LYS A 363 17.71 -9.31 -16.51
CA LYS A 363 18.60 -9.55 -15.37
C LYS A 363 18.67 -8.36 -14.42
N PHE A 364 18.82 -7.14 -14.95
CA PHE A 364 18.78 -5.94 -14.12
C PHE A 364 17.45 -5.81 -13.37
N MET A 365 16.33 -5.98 -14.06
CA MET A 365 15.01 -5.90 -13.45
C MET A 365 14.79 -6.97 -12.38
N GLU A 366 15.27 -8.19 -12.62
CA GLU A 366 15.30 -9.26 -11.61
C GLU A 366 16.09 -8.87 -10.36
N MET A 367 17.33 -8.42 -10.54
CA MET A 367 18.21 -8.03 -9.44
C MET A 367 17.57 -6.93 -8.58
N MET A 368 16.97 -5.92 -9.20
CA MET A 368 16.33 -4.81 -8.47
C MET A 368 15.03 -5.23 -7.77
N HIS A 369 14.24 -6.11 -8.40
CA HIS A 369 13.02 -6.64 -7.78
C HIS A 369 13.34 -7.57 -6.62
N THR A 370 14.34 -8.44 -6.75
CA THR A 370 14.84 -9.29 -5.66
C THR A 370 15.37 -8.44 -4.51
N PHE A 371 16.20 -7.42 -4.80
CA PHE A 371 16.66 -6.46 -3.79
C PHE A 371 15.50 -5.86 -2.99
N PHE A 372 14.42 -5.42 -3.66
CA PHE A 372 13.25 -4.90 -2.94
C PHE A 372 12.54 -5.99 -2.12
N LYS A 373 12.29 -7.17 -2.71
CA LYS A 373 11.53 -8.26 -2.06
C LYS A 373 12.17 -8.80 -0.78
N ILE A 374 13.49 -8.88 -0.74
CA ILE A 374 14.24 -9.39 0.42
C ILE A 374 14.35 -8.35 1.56
N HIS A 375 14.20 -7.06 1.25
CA HIS A 375 14.12 -5.96 2.23
C HIS A 375 12.67 -5.64 2.67
N ASP A 376 11.66 -6.09 1.92
CA ASP A 376 10.23 -5.83 2.17
C ASP A 376 9.49 -7.06 2.73
N VAL A 377 10.07 -7.73 3.73
CA VAL A 377 9.45 -8.88 4.41
C VAL A 377 8.63 -8.39 5.61
N ASN A 378 7.31 -8.42 5.49
CA ASN A 378 6.36 -7.82 6.42
C ASN A 378 5.73 -8.79 7.43
N ASP A 379 5.55 -10.06 7.07
CA ASP A 379 4.97 -11.05 7.98
C ASP A 379 5.38 -12.49 7.62
N LYS A 380 5.09 -13.41 8.54
CA LYS A 380 5.46 -14.84 8.43
C LYS A 380 4.84 -15.56 7.24
N THR A 381 3.75 -15.05 6.69
CA THR A 381 2.94 -15.72 5.67
C THR A 381 3.00 -15.03 4.31
N GLN A 382 3.76 -13.94 4.18
CA GLN A 382 3.91 -13.21 2.92
C GLN A 382 4.43 -14.10 1.78
N HIS A 383 5.46 -14.89 2.04
CA HIS A 383 6.02 -15.83 1.07
C HIS A 383 5.01 -16.90 0.60
N ILE A 384 4.12 -17.35 1.49
CA ILE A 384 3.06 -18.32 1.17
C ILE A 384 2.01 -17.69 0.25
N ARG A 385 1.57 -16.47 0.59
CA ARG A 385 0.56 -15.73 -0.20
C ARG A 385 1.09 -15.32 -1.57
N GLN A 386 2.36 -14.93 -1.65
CA GLN A 386 3.01 -14.48 -2.89
C GLN A 386 3.68 -15.61 -3.68
N VAL A 387 3.77 -16.82 -3.09
CA VAL A 387 4.58 -17.94 -3.57
C VAL A 387 5.97 -17.43 -3.96
N ASN A 388 6.68 -16.88 -2.98
CA ASN A 388 7.96 -16.22 -3.19
C ASN A 388 8.89 -16.38 -1.98
N GLU A 389 9.88 -17.24 -2.09
CA GLU A 389 10.86 -17.52 -1.02
C GLU A 389 11.66 -16.27 -0.64
N ASN A 390 11.93 -15.37 -1.60
CA ASN A 390 12.58 -14.09 -1.31
C ASN A 390 11.81 -13.21 -0.30
N SER A 391 10.53 -13.48 -0.08
CA SER A 391 9.69 -12.78 0.89
C SER A 391 9.44 -13.58 2.18
N ALA A 392 10.24 -14.62 2.45
CA ALA A 392 10.16 -15.38 3.69
C ALA A 392 10.84 -14.63 4.85
N PRO A 393 10.41 -14.82 6.12
CA PRO A 393 11.20 -14.38 7.27
C PRO A 393 12.62 -14.95 7.21
N TYR A 394 13.60 -14.23 7.76
CA TYR A 394 14.94 -14.78 7.95
C TYR A 394 14.95 -15.53 9.28
N THR A 395 15.34 -16.80 9.25
CA THR A 395 15.42 -17.66 10.46
C THR A 395 16.80 -18.29 10.62
N ASP A 396 17.67 -18.15 9.63
CA ASP A 396 18.99 -18.78 9.59
C ASP A 396 20.06 -17.74 9.19
N ILE A 397 21.19 -17.77 9.88
CA ILE A 397 22.38 -16.95 9.60
C ILE A 397 23.07 -17.34 8.28
N ASN A 398 22.81 -18.55 7.79
CA ASN A 398 23.34 -19.10 6.54
C ASN A 398 22.37 -19.00 5.36
N ASP A 399 21.25 -18.27 5.52
CA ASP A 399 20.28 -18.04 4.46
C ASP A 399 20.95 -17.47 3.20
N GLU A 400 20.74 -18.12 2.04
CA GLU A 400 21.39 -17.78 0.78
C GLU A 400 21.13 -16.33 0.34
N ARG A 401 20.00 -15.74 0.76
CA ARG A 401 19.67 -14.34 0.47
C ARG A 401 20.64 -13.38 1.16
N LEU A 402 21.18 -13.76 2.32
CA LEU A 402 22.24 -13.00 3.00
C LEU A 402 23.54 -13.03 2.19
N LEU A 403 23.91 -14.20 1.68
CA LEU A 403 25.08 -14.35 0.80
C LEU A 403 24.90 -13.56 -0.50
N TRP A 404 23.70 -13.59 -1.07
CA TRP A 404 23.35 -12.82 -2.26
C TRP A 404 23.51 -11.31 -2.04
N MET A 405 23.07 -10.78 -0.88
CA MET A 405 23.27 -9.38 -0.50
C MET A 405 24.75 -9.02 -0.31
N LEU A 406 25.55 -9.93 0.22
CA LEU A 406 26.97 -9.70 0.53
C LEU A 406 27.90 -9.86 -0.66
N LYS A 407 27.55 -10.70 -1.65
CA LYS A 407 28.44 -11.04 -2.77
C LYS A 407 27.81 -10.77 -4.14
N THR A 408 26.67 -11.39 -4.43
CA THR A 408 26.07 -11.39 -5.77
C THR A 408 25.61 -10.00 -6.21
N LEU A 409 24.86 -9.30 -5.36
CA LEU A 409 24.37 -7.96 -5.68
C LEU A 409 25.52 -6.94 -5.82
N PRO A 410 26.49 -6.84 -4.88
CA PRO A 410 27.63 -5.95 -5.05
C PRO A 410 28.43 -6.19 -6.33
N ALA A 411 28.75 -7.46 -6.65
CA ALA A 411 29.46 -7.80 -7.87
C ALA A 411 28.69 -7.39 -9.13
N PHE A 412 27.36 -7.55 -9.14
CA PHE A 412 26.52 -7.10 -10.23
C PHE A 412 26.50 -5.57 -10.37
N ILE A 413 26.38 -4.83 -9.26
CA ILE A 413 26.43 -3.36 -9.28
C ILE A 413 27.78 -2.86 -9.80
N ASP A 414 28.88 -3.50 -9.38
CA ASP A 414 30.23 -3.16 -9.86
C ASP A 414 30.40 -3.48 -11.34
N SER A 415 29.81 -4.58 -11.83
CA SER A 415 29.80 -4.91 -13.26
C SER A 415 29.11 -3.81 -14.08
N ILE A 416 27.99 -3.24 -13.59
CA ILE A 416 27.29 -2.15 -14.29
C ILE A 416 28.20 -0.93 -14.39
N GLN A 417 28.88 -0.56 -13.30
CA GLN A 417 29.78 0.59 -13.28
C GLN A 417 30.95 0.41 -14.25
N LEU A 418 31.61 -0.75 -14.21
CA LEU A 418 32.77 -1.06 -15.04
C LEU A 418 32.39 -1.15 -16.53
N CYS A 419 31.36 -1.92 -16.87
CA CYS A 419 30.92 -2.10 -18.26
C CYS A 419 30.37 -0.80 -18.86
N SER A 420 29.61 -0.02 -18.09
CA SER A 420 29.10 1.28 -18.58
C SER A 420 30.26 2.23 -18.87
N LYS A 421 31.26 2.30 -17.98
CA LYS A 421 32.46 3.13 -18.19
C LYS A 421 33.26 2.67 -19.41
N ALA A 422 33.48 1.36 -19.57
CA ALA A 422 34.20 0.79 -20.71
C ALA A 422 33.53 1.13 -22.05
N ASN A 423 32.20 1.14 -22.08
CA ASN A 423 31.39 1.48 -23.25
C ASN A 423 31.05 2.96 -23.39
N LYS A 424 31.69 3.86 -22.61
CA LYS A 424 31.41 5.31 -22.60
C LYS A 424 29.93 5.66 -22.34
N MET A 425 29.22 4.81 -21.60
CA MET A 425 27.84 5.00 -21.17
C MET A 425 27.78 5.50 -19.71
N THR A 426 26.64 6.06 -19.33
CA THR A 426 26.40 6.47 -17.94
C THR A 426 25.91 5.26 -17.15
N GLY A 427 26.62 4.88 -16.08
CA GLY A 427 26.15 3.83 -15.17
C GLY A 427 25.11 4.35 -14.17
N LEU A 428 24.94 3.64 -13.06
CA LEU A 428 24.27 4.20 -11.88
C LEU A 428 25.09 5.39 -11.35
N THR A 429 24.45 6.37 -10.72
CA THR A 429 25.20 7.40 -9.99
C THR A 429 26.04 6.75 -8.89
N LYS A 430 27.22 7.33 -8.61
CA LYS A 430 28.13 6.81 -7.58
C LYS A 430 27.41 6.66 -6.24
N GLU A 431 26.61 7.66 -5.87
CA GLU A 431 25.83 7.69 -4.63
C GLU A 431 24.78 6.57 -4.59
N THR A 432 24.13 6.25 -5.71
CA THR A 432 23.12 5.18 -5.75
C THR A 432 23.79 3.81 -5.72
N ALA A 433 24.88 3.61 -6.46
CA ALA A 433 25.64 2.37 -6.45
C ALA A 433 26.21 2.06 -5.06
N GLU A 434 26.79 3.05 -4.39
CA GLU A 434 27.27 2.93 -3.01
C GLU A 434 26.13 2.64 -2.04
N ALA A 435 24.99 3.33 -2.14
CA ALA A 435 23.85 3.12 -1.25
C ALA A 435 23.20 1.74 -1.39
N VAL A 436 23.10 1.18 -2.60
CA VAL A 436 22.61 -0.19 -2.81
C VAL A 436 23.51 -1.20 -2.08
N LYS A 437 24.83 -1.13 -2.31
CA LYS A 437 25.80 -2.04 -1.69
C LYS A 437 25.84 -1.88 -0.17
N PHE A 438 25.85 -0.63 0.30
CA PHE A 438 25.88 -0.30 1.73
C PHE A 438 24.66 -0.83 2.47
N THR A 439 23.46 -0.59 1.93
CA THR A 439 22.19 -1.01 2.53
C THR A 439 22.03 -2.52 2.56
N ALA A 440 22.41 -3.20 1.47
CA ALA A 440 22.38 -4.67 1.40
C ALA A 440 23.34 -5.30 2.42
N LYS A 441 24.58 -4.80 2.50
CA LYS A 441 25.57 -5.27 3.48
C LYS A 441 25.11 -5.02 4.92
N SER A 442 24.68 -3.79 5.23
CA SER A 442 24.16 -3.41 6.56
C SER A 442 22.96 -4.28 6.98
N THR A 443 22.02 -4.53 6.06
CA THR A 443 20.87 -5.39 6.33
C THR A 443 21.29 -6.84 6.59
N ALA A 444 22.21 -7.40 5.79
CA ALA A 444 22.69 -8.76 5.98
C ALA A 444 23.43 -8.94 7.32
N GLU A 445 24.33 -8.02 7.67
CA GLU A 445 25.07 -8.04 8.94
C GLU A 445 24.13 -7.87 10.14
N CYS A 446 23.15 -6.96 10.05
CA CYS A 446 22.16 -6.74 11.10
C CYS A 446 21.28 -7.97 11.32
N ILE A 447 20.82 -8.65 10.25
CA ILE A 447 20.02 -9.89 10.37
C ILE A 447 20.81 -10.96 11.13
N LYS A 448 22.08 -11.17 10.76
CA LYS A 448 22.93 -12.18 11.42
C LYS A 448 23.08 -11.88 12.92
N TYR A 449 23.40 -10.64 13.28
CA TYR A 449 23.52 -10.23 14.67
C TYR A 449 22.21 -10.40 15.46
N LEU A 450 21.06 -10.09 14.85
CA LEU A 450 19.77 -10.25 15.52
C LEU A 450 19.46 -11.71 15.84
N LEU A 451 19.73 -12.61 14.90
CA LEU A 451 19.48 -14.05 15.05
C LEU A 451 20.46 -14.72 16.03
N GLU A 452 21.73 -14.34 15.98
CA GLU A 452 22.81 -14.99 16.74
C GLU A 452 22.97 -14.41 18.15
N GLU A 453 23.01 -13.07 18.27
CA GLU A 453 23.40 -12.39 19.51
C GLU A 453 22.22 -11.75 20.26
N SER A 454 21.13 -11.39 19.55
CA SER A 454 20.00 -10.66 20.13
C SER A 454 18.79 -11.53 20.50
N GLY A 455 18.87 -12.84 20.31
CA GLY A 455 17.82 -13.79 20.65
C GLY A 455 16.57 -13.73 19.76
N PHE A 456 16.68 -13.25 18.52
CA PHE A 456 15.54 -13.26 17.58
C PHE A 456 15.34 -14.66 16.99
N PHE A 457 14.11 -15.17 17.05
CA PHE A 457 13.76 -16.40 16.33
C PHE A 457 13.62 -16.21 14.82
N TYR A 458 13.27 -14.99 14.40
CA TYR A 458 13.17 -14.61 12.99
C TYR A 458 13.26 -13.09 12.84
N VAL A 459 13.62 -12.62 11.65
CA VAL A 459 13.69 -11.19 11.31
C VAL A 459 12.75 -10.84 10.16
N LEU A 460 11.99 -9.75 10.33
CA LEU A 460 11.12 -9.14 9.32
C LEU A 460 11.71 -7.81 8.87
N THR A 461 12.28 -7.77 7.66
CA THR A 461 13.02 -6.62 7.14
C THR A 461 12.14 -5.40 6.82
N ARG A 462 10.81 -5.53 6.80
CA ARG A 462 9.92 -4.36 6.66
C ARG A 462 10.12 -3.34 7.77
N ALA A 463 10.44 -3.78 8.99
CA ALA A 463 10.73 -2.93 10.14
C ALA A 463 12.03 -2.11 9.97
N PHE A 464 12.81 -2.37 8.92
CA PHE A 464 14.07 -1.67 8.63
C PHE A 464 13.91 -0.48 7.66
N SER A 465 12.68 -0.20 7.20
CA SER A 465 12.36 0.92 6.31
C SER A 465 12.13 2.23 7.05
N SER A 466 12.15 3.35 6.33
CA SER A 466 11.73 4.66 6.88
C SER A 466 10.20 4.90 6.82
N ASP A 467 9.39 3.93 6.40
CA ASP A 467 7.93 4.10 6.26
C ASP A 467 7.23 4.64 7.52
N ALA A 468 7.75 4.30 8.71
CA ALA A 468 7.17 4.76 9.98
C ALA A 468 7.27 6.28 10.16
N VAL A 469 8.33 6.94 9.68
CA VAL A 469 8.44 8.40 9.74
C VAL A 469 7.58 9.07 8.66
N GLU A 470 7.48 8.50 7.45
CA GLU A 470 6.56 8.99 6.41
C GLU A 470 5.08 8.92 6.88
N SER A 471 4.73 7.85 7.59
CA SER A 471 3.42 7.67 8.25
C SER A 471 3.18 8.76 9.30
N MET A 472 4.19 9.06 10.13
CA MET A 472 4.11 10.15 11.10
C MET A 472 3.91 11.51 10.42
N PHE A 473 4.66 11.81 9.37
CA PHE A 473 4.50 13.05 8.60
C PHE A 473 3.10 13.18 7.98
N SER A 474 2.56 12.08 7.47
CA SER A 474 1.18 12.04 6.97
C SER A 474 0.17 12.38 8.07
N ASN A 475 0.35 11.84 9.28
CA ASN A 475 -0.48 12.17 10.45
C ASN A 475 -0.35 13.63 10.86
N VAL A 476 0.87 14.18 10.86
CA VAL A 476 1.11 15.59 11.17
C VAL A 476 0.36 16.49 10.20
N ARG A 477 0.39 16.19 8.89
CA ARG A 477 -0.36 16.93 7.86
C ARG A 477 -1.87 16.77 8.03
N LEU A 478 -2.35 15.57 8.35
CA LEU A 478 -3.77 15.29 8.57
C LEU A 478 -4.36 16.09 9.75
N CYS A 479 -3.59 16.23 10.84
CA CYS A 479 -3.99 17.06 11.99
C CYS A 479 -4.23 18.54 11.62
N GLY A 480 -3.69 19.01 10.49
CA GLY A 480 -3.91 20.34 9.94
C GLY A 480 -5.24 20.52 9.18
N GLY A 481 -6.07 19.49 9.04
CA GLY A 481 -7.40 19.61 8.41
C GLY A 481 -7.36 19.80 6.89
N SER A 482 -6.54 19.00 6.20
CA SER A 482 -6.31 19.05 4.73
C SER A 482 -5.42 20.21 4.25
N GLN A 483 -4.69 20.88 5.16
CA GLN A 483 -3.64 21.83 4.79
C GLN A 483 -2.29 21.10 4.64
N ASP A 484 -1.89 20.81 3.40
CA ASP A 484 -0.60 20.15 3.13
C ASP A 484 0.61 20.97 3.60
N ALA A 485 0.49 22.30 3.54
CA ALA A 485 1.52 23.23 4.01
C ALA A 485 1.42 23.47 5.53
N THR A 486 1.90 22.49 6.30
CA THR A 486 1.95 22.52 7.77
C THR A 486 2.99 23.53 8.26
N ASP A 487 2.64 24.45 9.16
CA ASP A 487 3.59 25.36 9.85
C ASP A 487 4.12 24.75 11.15
N ALA A 488 5.20 25.31 11.71
CA ALA A 488 5.85 24.76 12.92
C ALA A 488 4.90 24.64 14.13
N ARG A 489 3.95 25.58 14.27
CA ARG A 489 2.96 25.55 15.36
C ARG A 489 2.00 24.38 15.17
N ALA A 490 1.47 24.21 13.96
CA ALA A 490 0.59 23.10 13.62
C ALA A 490 1.31 21.74 13.81
N ALA A 491 2.56 21.63 13.37
CA ALA A 491 3.36 20.42 13.54
C ALA A 491 3.61 20.08 15.03
N HIS A 492 3.97 21.09 15.83
CA HIS A 492 4.15 20.93 17.28
C HIS A 492 2.89 20.39 17.96
N TYR A 493 1.72 20.97 17.68
CA TYR A 493 0.45 20.50 18.24
C TYR A 493 0.07 19.10 17.75
N ALA A 494 0.34 18.79 16.47
CA ALA A 494 0.08 17.47 15.92
C ALA A 494 0.92 16.38 16.61
N ILE A 495 2.22 16.60 16.80
CA ILE A 495 3.09 15.66 17.51
C ILE A 495 2.62 15.44 18.95
N LYS A 496 2.24 16.52 19.65
CA LYS A 496 1.68 16.44 21.00
C LYS A 496 0.41 15.58 21.05
N GLN A 497 -0.46 15.73 20.05
CA GLN A 497 -1.66 14.91 19.92
C GLN A 497 -1.34 13.44 19.65
N ILE A 498 -0.37 13.16 18.77
CA ILE A 498 0.08 11.79 18.47
C ILE A 498 0.61 11.11 19.74
N ILE A 499 1.47 11.78 20.51
CA ILE A 499 2.06 11.23 21.74
C ILE A 499 0.98 10.89 22.78
N LYS A 500 0.00 11.78 22.99
CA LYS A 500 -1.05 11.59 24.01
C LYS A 500 -2.15 10.65 23.59
N SER A 501 -2.49 10.60 22.30
CA SER A 501 -3.51 9.68 21.80
C SER A 501 -2.96 8.27 21.58
N GLY A 502 -1.65 8.15 21.30
CA GLY A 502 -1.01 6.89 20.88
C GLY A 502 -1.46 6.44 19.48
N LEU A 503 -2.15 7.29 18.71
CA LEU A 503 -2.78 6.92 17.45
C LEU A 503 -2.02 7.56 16.27
N VAL A 504 -1.42 6.70 15.46
CA VAL A 504 -0.79 7.05 14.18
C VAL A 504 -1.69 6.46 13.07
N THR A 505 -2.64 7.24 12.57
CA THR A 505 -3.59 6.83 11.52
C THR A 505 -3.10 7.27 10.14
N THR A 506 -2.61 6.37 9.30
CA THR A 506 -2.27 6.72 7.92
C THR A 506 -3.53 6.92 7.08
N SER A 507 -3.53 7.88 6.15
CA SER A 507 -4.58 7.99 5.15
C SER A 507 -4.53 6.80 4.18
N GLU A 508 -5.68 6.39 3.65
CA GLU A 508 -5.76 5.31 2.62
C GLU A 508 -4.96 5.65 1.34
N SER A 509 -4.66 6.92 1.12
CA SER A 509 -3.90 7.44 -0.01
C SER A 509 -2.42 7.70 0.28
N ALA A 510 -1.93 7.42 1.50
CA ALA A 510 -0.51 7.56 1.85
C ALA A 510 0.33 6.50 1.11
N ASN A 511 1.63 6.78 0.91
CA ASN A 511 2.56 5.80 0.31
C ASN A 511 2.87 4.61 1.25
N VAL A 512 2.40 4.66 2.50
CA VAL A 512 2.61 3.64 3.54
C VAL A 512 1.34 2.81 3.70
N TYR A 513 1.49 1.48 3.81
CA TYR A 513 0.37 0.57 4.00
C TYR A 513 -0.34 0.85 5.35
N SER A 514 -1.60 1.27 5.29
CA SER A 514 -2.47 1.40 6.46
C SER A 514 -2.84 0.01 6.98
N HIS A 515 -2.61 -0.23 8.28
CA HIS A 515 -3.35 -1.25 9.01
C HIS A 515 -4.44 -0.54 9.81
N CYS A 516 -5.61 -0.40 9.18
CA CYS A 516 -6.88 -0.38 9.88
C CYS A 516 -7.63 -1.65 9.47
N ASN A 517 -7.28 -2.80 10.07
CA ASN A 517 -8.11 -3.98 9.94
C ASN A 517 -9.42 -3.74 10.70
N HIS A 518 -10.52 -4.10 10.04
CA HIS A 518 -11.93 -4.04 10.47
C HIS A 518 -12.66 -2.70 10.28
N LEU A 519 -13.02 -2.42 9.03
CA LEU A 519 -14.39 -1.95 8.77
C LEU A 519 -15.35 -3.14 8.89
N SER A 520 -16.22 -3.08 9.89
CA SER A 520 -17.40 -3.93 10.02
C SER A 520 -18.20 -3.95 8.72
N LYS A 521 -18.71 -5.13 8.33
CA LYS A 521 -19.77 -5.28 7.33
C LYS A 521 -20.92 -4.34 7.68
N ILE A 522 -20.98 -3.18 7.02
CA ILE A 522 -22.18 -2.36 6.99
C ILE A 522 -23.24 -3.25 6.35
N GLY A 523 -24.32 -3.50 7.08
CA GLY A 523 -25.47 -4.25 6.58
C GLY A 523 -25.87 -3.69 5.24
N GLN A 524 -26.09 -4.58 4.27
CA GLN A 524 -26.59 -4.24 2.95
C GLN A 524 -27.75 -3.26 3.10
N ILE A 525 -27.51 -1.99 2.78
CA ILE A 525 -28.58 -1.08 2.42
C ILE A 525 -29.23 -1.79 1.24
N GLN A 526 -30.50 -2.18 1.38
CA GLN A 526 -31.26 -2.72 0.26
C GLN A 526 -31.24 -1.65 -0.82
N SER A 527 -30.38 -1.86 -1.82
CA SER A 527 -30.47 -1.15 -3.08
C SER A 527 -31.87 -1.43 -3.59
N SER A 528 -32.70 -0.39 -3.71
CA SER A 528 -33.98 -0.52 -4.39
C SER A 528 -33.72 -1.21 -5.72
N LYS A 529 -34.47 -2.29 -6.00
CA LYS A 529 -34.52 -2.85 -7.35
C LYS A 529 -35.07 -1.72 -8.22
N ARG A 530 -34.19 -1.01 -8.93
CA ARG A 530 -34.62 -0.08 -9.98
C ARG A 530 -35.25 -0.93 -11.06
N SER A 531 -36.51 -0.63 -11.36
CA SER A 531 -37.22 -1.12 -12.53
C SER A 531 -36.38 -0.85 -13.77
N THR A 532 -36.00 -1.92 -14.46
CA THR A 532 -35.47 -1.88 -15.82
C THR A 532 -36.51 -1.21 -16.71
N THR A 533 -36.31 0.05 -17.05
CA THR A 533 -36.96 0.62 -18.23
C THR A 533 -36.32 -0.08 -19.43
N GLU A 534 -37.06 -0.99 -20.05
CA GLU A 534 -36.72 -1.59 -21.34
C GLU A 534 -36.67 -0.47 -22.39
N THR A 535 -35.49 0.10 -22.57
CA THR A 535 -35.20 0.90 -23.76
C THR A 535 -34.61 -0.05 -24.79
N ASN A 536 -35.29 -0.22 -25.92
CA ASN A 536 -34.81 -0.98 -27.07
C ASN A 536 -33.48 -0.40 -27.55
N ILE A 537 -32.37 -0.99 -27.11
CA ILE A 537 -31.04 -0.67 -27.63
C ILE A 537 -30.94 -1.36 -28.98
N HIS A 538 -30.85 -0.57 -30.05
CA HIS A 538 -30.66 -1.11 -31.39
C HIS A 538 -29.20 -1.55 -31.55
N ILE A 539 -29.00 -2.85 -31.63
CA ILE A 539 -27.70 -3.48 -31.90
C ILE A 539 -27.75 -3.94 -33.36
N PRO A 540 -26.70 -3.67 -34.16
CA PRO A 540 -26.62 -4.14 -35.54
C PRO A 540 -26.86 -5.64 -35.67
N ASP A 541 -27.62 -6.05 -36.68
CA ASP A 541 -27.97 -7.47 -36.93
C ASP A 541 -26.73 -8.36 -37.08
N SER A 542 -25.63 -7.81 -37.61
CA SER A 542 -24.34 -8.51 -37.72
C SER A 542 -23.78 -8.94 -36.35
N ILE A 543 -23.93 -8.14 -35.30
CA ILE A 543 -23.47 -8.48 -33.94
C ILE A 543 -24.40 -9.54 -33.34
N ILE A 544 -25.70 -9.49 -33.64
CA ILE A 544 -26.69 -10.47 -33.15
C ILE A 544 -26.42 -11.86 -33.78
N GLU A 545 -26.06 -11.91 -35.06
CA GLU A 545 -25.61 -13.13 -35.73
C GLU A 545 -24.34 -13.69 -35.06
N GLU A 546 -23.34 -12.85 -34.79
CA GLU A 546 -22.11 -13.29 -34.11
C GLU A 546 -22.36 -13.82 -32.68
N ILE A 547 -23.30 -13.21 -31.94
CA ILE A 547 -23.73 -13.69 -30.62
C ILE A 547 -24.39 -15.07 -30.75
N SER A 548 -25.24 -15.23 -31.76
CA SER A 548 -25.93 -16.49 -32.02
C SER A 548 -24.95 -17.60 -32.38
N ASP A 549 -23.83 -17.30 -33.05
CA ASP A 549 -22.82 -18.30 -33.40
C ASP A 549 -21.92 -18.74 -32.24
N LEU A 550 -21.96 -18.06 -31.08
CA LEU A 550 -21.15 -18.43 -29.91
C LEU A 550 -21.39 -19.87 -29.43
N HIS A 551 -22.63 -20.37 -29.52
CA HIS A 551 -22.95 -21.74 -29.09
C HIS A 551 -22.37 -22.81 -30.03
N LYS A 552 -22.05 -22.45 -31.29
CA LYS A 552 -21.54 -23.36 -32.32
C LYS A 552 -20.01 -23.52 -32.27
N LEU A 553 -19.32 -22.71 -31.47
CA LEU A 553 -17.86 -22.76 -31.36
C LEU A 553 -17.42 -24.01 -30.59
N THR A 554 -16.91 -25.01 -31.29
CA THR A 554 -16.43 -26.28 -30.71
C THR A 554 -14.93 -26.47 -30.89
N PHE A 555 -14.37 -26.04 -32.03
CA PHE A 555 -12.94 -26.12 -32.33
C PHE A 555 -12.54 -25.07 -33.37
N VAL A 556 -11.46 -24.31 -33.11
CA VAL A 556 -10.98 -23.30 -34.06
C VAL A 556 -9.47 -23.44 -34.24
N ASN A 557 -9.05 -23.62 -35.50
CA ASN A 557 -7.64 -23.77 -35.89
C ASN A 557 -6.84 -22.45 -35.93
N THR A 558 -7.39 -21.33 -35.45
CA THR A 558 -6.70 -20.02 -35.46
C THR A 558 -5.39 -20.09 -34.71
N ILE A 559 -4.28 -19.84 -35.40
CA ILE A 559 -2.95 -19.87 -34.81
C ILE A 559 -2.76 -18.57 -34.01
N PHE A 560 -2.44 -18.72 -32.73
CA PHE A 560 -2.16 -17.61 -31.82
C PHE A 560 -0.67 -17.56 -31.55
N THR A 561 -0.01 -16.54 -32.10
CA THR A 561 1.44 -16.34 -31.94
C THR A 561 1.79 -14.97 -31.37
N ASP A 562 0.80 -14.13 -31.06
CA ASP A 562 1.02 -12.74 -30.65
C ASP A 562 0.78 -12.51 -29.16
N ILE A 563 1.33 -11.41 -28.63
CA ILE A 563 1.17 -11.08 -27.21
C ILE A 563 -0.29 -10.80 -26.81
N ASN A 564 -1.13 -10.37 -27.76
CA ASN A 564 -2.54 -10.11 -27.52
C ASN A 564 -3.27 -11.42 -27.16
N SER A 565 -3.10 -12.45 -27.96
CA SER A 565 -3.69 -13.76 -27.68
C SER A 565 -3.12 -14.41 -26.42
N ALA A 566 -1.82 -14.26 -26.15
CA ALA A 566 -1.23 -14.68 -24.88
C ALA A 566 -1.82 -13.92 -23.67
N SER A 567 -2.18 -12.64 -23.84
CA SER A 567 -2.85 -11.83 -22.81
C SER A 567 -4.29 -12.30 -22.56
N VAL A 568 -5.01 -12.69 -23.62
CA VAL A 568 -6.34 -13.33 -23.52
C VAL A 568 -6.22 -14.69 -22.84
N ALA A 569 -5.20 -15.49 -23.15
CA ALA A 569 -4.94 -16.76 -22.47
C ALA A 569 -4.71 -16.52 -20.96
N PHE A 570 -3.91 -15.52 -20.60
CA PHE A 570 -3.69 -15.16 -19.19
C PHE A 570 -5.00 -14.79 -18.47
N LEU A 571 -5.88 -14.01 -19.12
CA LEU A 571 -7.21 -13.72 -18.58
C LEU A 571 -8.08 -14.99 -18.48
N SER A 572 -8.01 -15.88 -19.46
CA SER A 572 -8.76 -17.14 -19.49
C SER A 572 -8.32 -18.08 -18.36
N GLY A 573 -7.02 -18.13 -18.06
CA GLY A 573 -6.49 -18.82 -16.88
C GLY A 573 -7.02 -18.26 -15.55
N TYR A 574 -7.09 -16.93 -15.43
CA TYR A 574 -7.70 -16.27 -14.26
C TYR A 574 -9.19 -16.60 -14.08
N ILE A 575 -9.93 -16.73 -15.19
CA ILE A 575 -11.33 -17.16 -15.17
C ILE A 575 -11.43 -18.60 -14.67
N CYS A 576 -10.62 -19.52 -15.21
CA CYS A 576 -10.60 -20.92 -14.76
C CYS A 576 -10.28 -21.03 -13.26
N ARG A 577 -9.31 -20.24 -12.78
CA ARG A 577 -8.99 -20.17 -11.35
C ARG A 577 -10.17 -19.70 -10.49
N THR A 578 -10.92 -18.72 -10.97
CA THR A 578 -12.12 -18.23 -10.26
C THR A 578 -13.21 -19.29 -10.22
N ILE A 579 -13.42 -20.03 -11.31
CA ILE A 579 -14.39 -21.12 -11.38
C ILE A 579 -14.00 -22.23 -10.40
N GLU A 580 -12.73 -22.63 -10.38
CA GLU A 580 -12.18 -23.61 -9.43
C GLU A 580 -12.42 -23.22 -7.97
N GLU A 581 -12.13 -21.97 -7.60
CA GLU A 581 -12.27 -21.48 -6.22
C GLU A 581 -13.74 -21.31 -5.75
N ARG A 582 -14.72 -21.27 -6.67
CA ARG A 582 -16.12 -20.96 -6.34
C ARG A 582 -17.13 -22.06 -6.63
N LEU A 583 -16.87 -22.91 -7.61
CA LEU A 583 -17.88 -23.81 -8.17
C LEU A 583 -17.48 -25.29 -8.19
N GLU A 584 -16.26 -25.66 -7.76
CA GLU A 584 -15.75 -27.04 -7.59
C GLU A 584 -16.25 -28.09 -8.62
N CYS A 585 -16.48 -27.69 -9.88
CA CYS A 585 -17.05 -28.56 -10.91
C CYS A 585 -15.95 -29.10 -11.82
N LYS A 586 -15.56 -30.36 -11.59
CA LYS A 586 -14.49 -31.03 -12.36
C LYS A 586 -14.81 -31.11 -13.85
N ASN A 587 -16.02 -31.50 -14.22
CA ASN A 587 -16.43 -31.63 -15.62
C ASN A 587 -16.29 -30.30 -16.41
N CYS A 588 -16.67 -29.18 -15.80
CA CYS A 588 -16.51 -27.86 -16.41
C CYS A 588 -15.05 -27.37 -16.38
N LEU A 589 -14.20 -27.83 -15.47
CA LEU A 589 -12.81 -27.40 -15.41
C LEU A 589 -11.93 -28.20 -16.37
N ASP A 590 -12.16 -29.50 -16.50
CA ASP A 590 -11.40 -30.40 -17.36
C ASP A 590 -11.56 -30.05 -18.85
N SER A 591 -12.72 -29.52 -19.27
CA SER A 591 -12.91 -29.01 -20.63
C SER A 591 -12.18 -27.69 -20.91
N LEU A 592 -11.88 -26.90 -19.88
CA LEU A 592 -11.33 -25.56 -19.99
C LEU A 592 -9.83 -25.50 -19.79
N LEU A 593 -9.25 -26.49 -19.09
CA LEU A 593 -7.85 -26.52 -18.70
C LEU A 593 -7.01 -27.46 -19.57
N THR A 594 -5.74 -27.12 -19.69
CA THR A 594 -4.69 -27.99 -20.23
C THR A 594 -3.53 -28.05 -19.25
N THR A 595 -2.57 -28.94 -19.53
CA THR A 595 -1.33 -29.05 -18.76
C THR A 595 -0.44 -27.82 -19.00
N ALA A 596 0.35 -27.45 -17.98
CA ALA A 596 1.38 -26.41 -18.12
C ALA A 596 2.34 -26.76 -19.27
N LYS A 597 2.42 -25.88 -20.29
CA LYS A 597 3.22 -26.07 -21.50
C LYS A 597 3.76 -24.72 -21.98
N SER A 598 5.03 -24.69 -22.35
CA SER A 598 5.61 -23.53 -23.04
C SER A 598 5.21 -23.57 -24.52
N THR A 599 4.28 -22.69 -24.90
CA THR A 599 3.80 -22.49 -26.27
C THR A 599 3.53 -21.00 -26.46
N PRO A 600 3.53 -20.45 -27.69
CA PRO A 600 3.25 -19.02 -27.92
C PRO A 600 1.98 -18.53 -27.22
N LEU A 601 0.92 -19.32 -27.20
CA LEU A 601 -0.32 -18.93 -26.52
C LEU A 601 -0.20 -18.87 -24.99
N LEU A 602 0.58 -19.77 -24.39
CA LEU A 602 0.63 -19.98 -22.93
C LEU A 602 1.88 -19.42 -22.27
N ASP A 603 2.87 -18.99 -23.05
CA ASP A 603 4.18 -18.59 -22.55
C ASP A 603 4.10 -17.39 -21.61
N LEU A 604 3.20 -16.43 -21.85
CA LEU A 604 3.01 -15.31 -20.93
C LEU A 604 2.53 -15.76 -19.53
N ILE A 605 1.76 -16.85 -19.46
CA ILE A 605 1.37 -17.50 -18.19
C ILE A 605 2.58 -18.22 -17.62
N TYR A 606 3.24 -19.04 -18.43
CA TYR A 606 4.40 -19.84 -18.03
C TYR A 606 5.51 -19.01 -17.39
N LEU A 607 5.85 -17.88 -18.01
CA LEU A 607 6.89 -16.95 -17.53
C LEU A 607 6.52 -16.22 -16.22
N GLN A 608 5.24 -16.19 -15.85
CA GLN A 608 4.76 -15.59 -14.60
C GLN A 608 4.40 -16.63 -13.54
N ASP A 609 4.26 -17.89 -13.94
CA ASP A 609 3.75 -18.93 -13.07
C ASP A 609 4.76 -19.30 -12.00
N ARG A 610 4.23 -19.50 -10.79
CA ARG A 610 4.97 -19.96 -9.61
C ARG A 610 4.35 -21.23 -9.05
N GLY A 611 3.68 -22.01 -9.91
CA GLY A 611 3.03 -23.27 -9.58
C GLY A 611 1.55 -23.16 -9.17
N LYS A 612 0.90 -22.02 -9.41
CA LYS A 612 -0.53 -21.81 -9.06
C LYS A 612 -1.38 -21.22 -10.17
N LEU A 613 -0.78 -20.76 -11.27
CA LEU A 613 -1.55 -20.27 -12.41
C LEU A 613 -2.20 -21.46 -13.16
N LYS A 614 -3.26 -21.13 -13.89
CA LYS A 614 -4.06 -22.10 -14.62
C LYS A 614 -3.87 -21.90 -16.11
N TYR A 615 -3.71 -23.00 -16.84
CA TYR A 615 -3.42 -22.99 -18.28
C TYR A 615 -4.70 -23.34 -19.03
N PRO A 616 -5.32 -22.39 -19.73
CA PRO A 616 -6.55 -22.63 -20.49
C PRO A 616 -6.27 -23.44 -21.77
N THR A 617 -7.28 -24.15 -22.27
CA THR A 617 -7.24 -24.74 -23.60
C THR A 617 -7.27 -23.64 -24.67
N ARG A 618 -6.71 -23.95 -25.85
CA ARG A 618 -6.73 -23.04 -27.01
C ARG A 618 -8.16 -22.71 -27.44
N SER A 619 -9.01 -23.72 -27.51
CA SER A 619 -10.43 -23.55 -27.87
C SER A 619 -11.15 -22.61 -26.90
N PHE A 620 -10.91 -22.76 -25.60
CA PHE A 620 -11.48 -21.86 -24.60
C PHE A 620 -10.94 -20.43 -24.70
N THR A 621 -9.64 -20.27 -24.95
CA THR A 621 -9.06 -18.94 -25.14
C THR A 621 -9.68 -18.22 -26.34
N ASN A 622 -10.00 -18.92 -27.43
CA ASN A 622 -10.71 -18.33 -28.58
C ASN A 622 -12.10 -17.88 -28.22
N PHE A 623 -12.81 -18.72 -27.47
CA PHE A 623 -14.14 -18.42 -27.01
C PHE A 623 -14.16 -17.13 -26.19
N ILE A 624 -13.23 -16.98 -25.24
CA ILE A 624 -13.04 -15.74 -24.48
C ILE A 624 -12.67 -14.56 -25.39
N ASN A 625 -11.77 -14.74 -26.36
CA ASN A 625 -11.40 -13.70 -27.31
C ASN A 625 -12.60 -13.20 -28.14
N LYS A 626 -13.48 -14.11 -28.59
CA LYS A 626 -14.70 -13.75 -29.33
C LYS A 626 -15.69 -12.99 -28.44
N ILE A 627 -15.88 -13.44 -27.18
CA ILE A 627 -16.69 -12.71 -26.19
C ILE A 627 -16.16 -11.29 -25.97
N ILE A 628 -14.83 -11.13 -25.87
CA ILE A 628 -14.20 -9.81 -25.70
C ILE A 628 -14.49 -8.90 -26.90
N LYS A 629 -14.33 -9.41 -28.12
CA LYS A 629 -14.60 -8.65 -29.36
C LYS A 629 -16.06 -8.20 -29.42
N ILE A 630 -17.00 -9.15 -29.31
CA ILE A 630 -18.45 -8.87 -29.31
C ILE A 630 -18.81 -7.85 -28.22
N THR A 631 -18.27 -8.01 -27.01
CA THR A 631 -18.51 -7.06 -25.92
C THR A 631 -18.02 -5.66 -26.28
N PHE A 632 -16.85 -5.54 -26.91
CA PHE A 632 -16.29 -4.26 -27.32
C PHE A 632 -17.15 -3.60 -28.41
N ASP A 633 -17.59 -4.37 -29.41
CA ASP A 633 -18.45 -3.89 -30.49
C ASP A 633 -19.81 -3.42 -29.94
N ILE A 634 -20.41 -4.16 -29.00
CA ILE A 634 -21.64 -3.73 -28.31
C ILE A 634 -21.41 -2.39 -27.59
N LEU A 635 -20.28 -2.22 -26.89
CA LEU A 635 -20.00 -1.00 -26.11
C LEU A 635 -19.89 0.27 -26.96
N GLU A 636 -19.55 0.15 -28.25
CA GLU A 636 -19.56 1.30 -29.16
C GLU A 636 -20.97 1.85 -29.39
N HIS A 637 -21.99 1.01 -29.22
CA HIS A 637 -23.40 1.33 -29.45
C HIS A 637 -24.20 1.58 -28.15
N ILE A 638 -23.60 1.38 -26.96
CA ILE A 638 -24.28 1.67 -25.69
C ILE A 638 -24.20 3.17 -25.36
N PRO A 639 -25.34 3.86 -25.13
CA PRO A 639 -25.33 5.25 -24.68
C PRO A 639 -24.68 5.42 -23.30
N VAL A 640 -24.05 6.58 -23.07
CA VAL A 640 -23.27 6.90 -21.85
C VAL A 640 -24.09 6.79 -20.54
N ASN A 641 -25.42 6.85 -20.61
CA ASN A 641 -26.32 6.86 -19.45
C ASN A 641 -26.90 5.48 -19.07
N HIS A 642 -26.54 4.41 -19.77
CA HIS A 642 -27.06 3.07 -19.51
C HIS A 642 -26.16 2.26 -18.58
N HIS A 643 -26.70 1.15 -18.03
CA HIS A 643 -25.90 0.18 -17.28
C HIS A 643 -25.29 -0.84 -18.26
N PRO A 644 -24.06 -0.62 -18.79
CA PRO A 644 -23.50 -1.44 -19.88
C PRO A 644 -23.41 -2.92 -19.50
N ARG A 645 -23.17 -3.19 -18.21
CA ARG A 645 -23.13 -4.54 -17.68
C ARG A 645 -24.43 -5.30 -17.91
N THR A 646 -25.57 -4.68 -17.62
CA THR A 646 -26.88 -5.32 -17.68
C THR A 646 -27.25 -5.65 -19.12
N VAL A 647 -26.95 -4.74 -20.05
CA VAL A 647 -27.16 -4.93 -21.49
C VAL A 647 -26.31 -6.08 -22.03
N VAL A 648 -25.02 -6.11 -21.69
CA VAL A 648 -24.13 -7.18 -22.16
C VAL A 648 -24.49 -8.53 -21.53
N GLU A 649 -24.83 -8.55 -20.23
CA GLU A 649 -25.28 -9.77 -19.55
C GLU A 649 -26.59 -10.31 -20.16
N SER A 650 -27.56 -9.45 -20.51
CA SER A 650 -28.81 -9.91 -21.14
C SER A 650 -28.61 -10.55 -22.51
N LEU A 651 -27.55 -10.18 -23.23
CA LEU A 651 -27.26 -10.68 -24.58
C LEU A 651 -26.36 -11.91 -24.59
N LEU A 652 -25.36 -11.96 -23.71
CA LEU A 652 -24.31 -12.98 -23.75
C LEU A 652 -24.53 -14.14 -22.78
N LEU A 653 -25.37 -13.99 -21.75
CA LEU A 653 -25.48 -15.00 -20.70
C LEU A 653 -26.00 -16.34 -21.21
N GLU A 654 -27.11 -16.33 -21.95
CA GLU A 654 -27.73 -17.56 -22.48
C GLU A 654 -26.87 -18.24 -23.57
N PRO A 655 -26.29 -17.51 -24.55
CA PRO A 655 -25.37 -18.09 -25.52
C PRO A 655 -24.13 -18.73 -24.87
N ILE A 656 -23.58 -18.13 -23.82
CA ILE A 656 -22.42 -18.69 -23.10
C ILE A 656 -22.84 -19.92 -22.29
N ALA A 657 -23.97 -19.86 -21.58
CA ALA A 657 -24.48 -21.00 -20.81
C ALA A 657 -24.84 -22.20 -21.70
N SER A 658 -25.20 -21.96 -22.96
CA SER A 658 -25.54 -23.00 -23.93
C SER A 658 -24.34 -23.50 -24.75
N SER A 659 -23.13 -22.97 -24.49
CA SER A 659 -21.94 -23.33 -25.24
C SER A 659 -21.45 -24.75 -24.94
N ALA A 660 -20.80 -25.37 -25.94
CA ALA A 660 -20.20 -26.69 -25.82
C ALA A 660 -19.04 -26.77 -24.80
N PHE A 661 -18.51 -25.62 -24.36
CA PHE A 661 -17.43 -25.54 -23.37
C PHE A 661 -17.88 -25.86 -21.94
N LEU A 662 -19.20 -25.85 -21.67
CA LEU A 662 -19.80 -26.18 -20.39
C LEU A 662 -20.58 -27.50 -20.48
N PRO A 663 -19.91 -28.66 -20.33
CA PRO A 663 -20.50 -29.98 -20.56
C PRO A 663 -21.44 -30.47 -19.43
N CYS A 664 -21.59 -29.71 -18.34
CA CYS A 664 -22.45 -30.09 -17.20
C CYS A 664 -23.91 -30.33 -17.65
N GLU A 665 -24.66 -31.22 -16.99
CA GLU A 665 -26.07 -31.44 -17.35
C GLU A 665 -27.02 -30.42 -16.68
N ASP A 666 -26.61 -29.85 -15.54
CA ASP A 666 -27.42 -28.89 -14.80
C ASP A 666 -27.42 -27.50 -15.46
N LYS A 667 -28.58 -27.10 -16.00
CA LYS A 667 -28.80 -25.79 -16.62
C LYS A 667 -28.54 -24.64 -15.64
N ASN A 668 -28.89 -24.77 -14.37
CA ASN A 668 -28.66 -23.73 -13.37
C ASN A 668 -27.16 -23.57 -13.09
N HIS A 669 -26.44 -24.69 -13.03
CA HIS A 669 -24.98 -24.69 -12.91
C HIS A 669 -24.31 -24.00 -14.10
N LYS A 670 -24.72 -24.30 -15.34
CA LYS A 670 -24.17 -23.63 -16.54
C LYS A 670 -24.36 -22.12 -16.50
N VAL A 671 -25.55 -21.66 -16.13
CA VAL A 671 -25.86 -20.23 -15.97
C VAL A 671 -25.00 -19.60 -14.88
N MET A 672 -24.75 -20.31 -13.77
CA MET A 672 -23.89 -19.83 -12.70
C MET A 672 -22.42 -19.68 -13.15
N VAL A 673 -21.88 -20.66 -13.89
CA VAL A 673 -20.54 -20.60 -14.47
C VAL A 673 -20.44 -19.47 -15.51
N ALA A 674 -21.41 -19.35 -16.42
CA ALA A 674 -21.46 -18.30 -17.44
C ALA A 674 -21.52 -16.89 -16.82
N ASN A 675 -22.35 -16.69 -15.79
CA ASN A 675 -22.39 -15.45 -15.01
C ASN A 675 -21.05 -15.14 -14.35
N LEU A 676 -20.39 -16.15 -13.78
CA LEU A 676 -19.10 -15.98 -13.14
C LEU A 676 -18.03 -15.56 -14.16
N MET A 677 -18.01 -16.19 -15.34
CA MET A 677 -17.13 -15.84 -16.46
C MET A 677 -17.34 -14.39 -16.90
N LEU A 678 -18.58 -14.00 -17.22
CA LEU A 678 -18.93 -12.63 -17.61
C LEU A 678 -18.52 -11.62 -16.54
N SER A 679 -18.77 -11.90 -15.26
CA SER A 679 -18.40 -11.01 -14.16
C SER A 679 -16.90 -10.69 -14.10
N LYS A 680 -16.05 -11.61 -14.56
CA LYS A 680 -14.58 -11.48 -14.58
C LYS A 680 -14.05 -10.91 -15.88
N VAL A 681 -14.73 -11.15 -17.01
CA VAL A 681 -14.38 -10.63 -18.33
C VAL A 681 -14.79 -9.16 -18.49
N LEU A 682 -16.02 -8.82 -18.12
CA LEU A 682 -16.60 -7.51 -18.41
C LEU A 682 -15.93 -6.36 -17.65
N LYS A 683 -15.57 -6.57 -16.38
CA LYS A 683 -14.99 -5.49 -15.54
C LYS A 683 -13.65 -4.96 -16.11
N PRO A 684 -12.67 -5.80 -16.48
CA PRO A 684 -11.47 -5.35 -17.18
C PRO A 684 -11.76 -4.65 -18.51
N ILE A 685 -12.69 -5.16 -19.32
CA ILE A 685 -13.03 -4.57 -20.63
C ILE A 685 -13.62 -3.18 -20.46
N PHE A 686 -14.60 -3.00 -19.57
CA PHE A 686 -15.24 -1.71 -19.34
C PHE A 686 -14.24 -0.66 -18.84
N ALA A 687 -13.34 -1.05 -17.93
CA ALA A 687 -12.28 -0.17 -17.48
C ALA A 687 -11.36 0.25 -18.64
N ASN A 688 -10.91 -0.72 -19.45
CA ASN A 688 -10.01 -0.46 -20.57
C ASN A 688 -10.69 0.38 -21.67
N PHE A 689 -11.95 0.12 -22.00
CA PHE A 689 -12.73 0.92 -22.95
C PHE A 689 -12.82 2.39 -22.51
N GLY A 690 -13.13 2.63 -21.22
CA GLY A 690 -13.15 3.97 -20.65
C GLY A 690 -11.78 4.67 -20.68
N TYR A 691 -10.71 3.95 -20.35
CA TYR A 691 -9.35 4.48 -20.43
C TYR A 691 -8.96 4.84 -21.85
N THR A 692 -9.19 3.95 -22.83
CA THR A 692 -8.85 4.19 -24.24
C THR A 692 -9.59 5.42 -24.79
N ARG A 693 -10.88 5.59 -24.50
CA ARG A 693 -11.60 6.82 -24.90
C ARG A 693 -11.04 8.07 -24.22
N THR A 694 -10.71 8.00 -22.94
CA THR A 694 -10.14 9.14 -22.19
C THR A 694 -8.76 9.53 -22.72
N GLU A 695 -7.87 8.56 -22.95
CA GLU A 695 -6.52 8.79 -23.45
C GLU A 695 -6.54 9.33 -24.88
N ASN A 696 -7.42 8.81 -25.75
CA ASN A 696 -7.61 9.36 -27.09
C ASN A 696 -8.00 10.85 -27.03
N VAL A 697 -8.99 11.21 -26.20
CA VAL A 697 -9.39 12.62 -26.01
C VAL A 697 -8.23 13.46 -25.44
N THR A 698 -7.45 12.92 -24.50
CA THR A 698 -6.31 13.62 -23.89
C THR A 698 -5.15 13.84 -24.89
N LEU A 699 -4.90 12.88 -25.77
CA LEU A 699 -3.94 13.01 -26.87
C LEU A 699 -4.39 14.09 -27.85
N PHE A 700 -5.69 14.11 -28.22
CA PHE A 700 -6.27 15.18 -29.04
C PHE A 700 -6.12 16.55 -28.37
N SER A 701 -6.40 16.69 -27.06
CA SER A 701 -6.24 17.97 -26.35
C SER A 701 -4.78 18.43 -26.24
N ASN A 702 -3.83 17.50 -26.15
CA ASN A 702 -2.40 17.82 -26.11
C ASN A 702 -1.83 18.17 -27.50
N LEU A 703 -2.45 17.66 -28.58
CA LEU A 703 -2.12 18.06 -29.96
C LEU A 703 -2.66 19.44 -30.30
N THR A 704 -3.82 19.83 -29.76
CA THR A 704 -4.37 21.20 -29.89
C THR A 704 -3.67 22.20 -28.97
N HIS A 705 -3.08 21.74 -27.86
CA HIS A 705 -2.23 22.53 -26.98
C HIS A 705 -0.76 22.13 -27.09
N LYS A 706 -0.12 22.34 -28.26
CA LYS A 706 1.34 22.48 -28.26
C LYS A 706 1.68 23.75 -27.45
N PRO A 707 2.42 23.67 -26.33
CA PRO A 707 3.11 24.86 -25.85
C PRO A 707 4.12 25.24 -26.93
N HIS A 708 4.05 26.47 -27.44
CA HIS A 708 5.16 27.06 -28.18
C HIS A 708 6.42 26.85 -27.35
N SER A 709 7.42 26.18 -27.91
CA SER A 709 8.69 26.01 -27.22
C SER A 709 9.21 27.40 -26.83
N ARG A 710 9.70 27.56 -25.59
CA ARG A 710 10.32 28.80 -25.12
C ARG A 710 11.51 29.27 -25.99
N LYS A 711 11.97 28.47 -26.95
CA LYS A 711 13.02 28.85 -27.91
C LYS A 711 12.53 29.73 -29.08
N VAL A 712 11.22 29.94 -29.25
CA VAL A 712 10.67 30.77 -30.35
C VAL A 712 10.34 32.20 -29.91
N LEU A 713 10.50 32.56 -28.63
CA LEU A 713 10.28 33.92 -28.11
C LEU A 713 11.57 34.76 -27.99
N LYS A 714 12.58 34.44 -28.79
CA LYS A 714 13.75 35.30 -29.05
C LYS A 714 13.98 35.38 -30.55
N LEU A 715 13.12 36.14 -31.22
CA LEU A 715 13.42 36.94 -32.40
C LEU A 715 12.73 38.28 -32.21
#